data_AF-A0A5B0BKF8-F1
#
_entry.id   AF-A0A5B0BKF8-F1
#
_cell.length_a   1.000
_cell.length_b   1.000
_cell.length_c   1.000
_cell.angle_alpha   90.00
_cell.angle_beta   90.00
_cell.angle_gamma   90.00
#
_symmetry.space_group_name_H-M   'P 1'
#
loop_
_entity.id
_entity.type
_entity.pdbx_description
1 polymer ?
#
loop_
_entity_poly.entity_id
_entity_poly.type
_entity_poly.pdbx_seq_one_letter_code
_entity_poly.pdbx_strand_id
1 'polypeptide(L)'
;MRRLRLKAPLRSPGIPLEGTCSEDRKPARPNEQGNNVDEQSATDARISELGDSLKEIHEAQQRRENDLTILHDQFGALSGNVEALRSKANALATQVESVGFATEQVREDLTRTQSELGQLTIVVTDFRSQYELDQAVLAAQFEFERIDRDWQRRFGHRDKVRSLARGLVRKLTPKLVENGVLSTENLRMFVEEHLVHDPDFWLAHATLSVAARLDGDVDRQLDAMGQAQEQDLGKANLFFSLAAARMGDHQRAGNWMDGYLQDAVDPDRLSRDFLVVLDAVASRELGDLAHSYARQVMVRWGTEAGAGGTAARASVRRWEPQLRRLLISPGDRFEPLGQAYDGDWAELRDRWRLATVTTGTLAHLRKEFPPMDHTTSTARHVRYAATAIDRLIGHLEPDEAALHTKKEALLRFIEHRGNEQAAREEHTLRQEADAEVMDFATLLDNAVFKPSQIALGEDARRLALMQILPNLRSAAEELVTTSLQHRPREICIAIDGWRTSLPTDPGAHIDVRALADELDAHLLACTEAEAEAVDRNLPRRVGGTAGGLSVLLLTPFLLGGALLGLALLLGAVAGVWGLLDVTRVPAERGRIREAGTAQRQHAQRRLQDVLSRRIEFFAEWIEHAARLSELRAWDPMGK
;
A
#
# COMPACT_ATOMS: atom_id res chain seq x y z
N MET A 1 14.77 0.73 29.95
CA MET A 1 15.13 -0.10 31.14
C MET A 1 16.26 0.58 31.90
N ARG A 2 16.39 0.36 33.23
CA ARG A 2 17.38 1.00 34.17
C ARG A 2 17.15 2.53 34.33
N ARG A 3 17.04 3.20 35.50
CA ARG A 3 17.43 3.02 36.93
C ARG A 3 18.96 3.12 37.18
N LEU A 4 19.49 3.83 38.19
CA LEU A 4 18.92 4.52 39.38
C LEU A 4 19.96 5.46 40.09
N ARG A 5 19.52 6.18 41.16
CA ARG A 5 20.28 7.01 42.16
C ARG A 5 20.61 8.46 41.73
N LEU A 6 20.79 9.44 42.64
CA LEU A 6 20.71 9.49 44.13
C LEU A 6 19.36 10.11 44.60
N LYS A 7 18.76 9.87 45.78
CA LYS A 7 19.15 9.82 47.22
C LYS A 7 19.16 11.20 47.91
N ALA A 8 18.29 11.39 48.92
CA ALA A 8 18.01 12.64 49.65
C ALA A 8 18.64 12.67 51.07
N PRO A 9 18.36 13.72 51.87
CA PRO A 9 17.60 13.48 53.11
C PRO A 9 16.51 14.53 53.49
N LEU A 10 15.73 14.17 54.51
CA LEU A 10 14.76 15.00 55.29
C LEU A 10 15.47 15.61 56.53
N ARG A 11 14.94 16.47 57.42
CA ARG A 11 13.60 17.03 57.84
C ARG A 11 13.95 18.28 58.75
N SER A 12 13.13 19.17 59.33
CA SER A 12 11.69 19.49 59.51
C SER A 12 11.59 20.99 59.90
N PRO A 13 10.44 21.69 59.74
CA PRO A 13 10.11 22.86 60.57
C PRO A 13 9.01 22.55 61.61
N GLY A 14 9.03 23.25 62.75
CA GLY A 14 8.02 23.14 63.81
C GLY A 14 8.00 24.38 64.72
N ILE A 15 6.85 25.05 64.76
CA ILE A 15 6.45 26.14 65.67
C ILE A 15 5.70 25.46 66.88
N PRO A 16 5.48 26.04 68.10
CA PRO A 16 4.85 27.35 68.29
C PRO A 16 5.05 28.15 69.63
N LEU A 17 4.47 29.36 69.66
CA LEU A 17 3.75 30.08 70.75
C LEU A 17 4.40 30.58 72.09
N GLU A 18 4.02 31.83 72.40
CA GLU A 18 3.60 32.48 73.68
C GLU A 18 4.15 32.12 75.08
N GLY A 19 4.26 33.14 75.96
CA GLY A 19 4.32 32.89 77.42
C GLY A 19 4.55 34.07 78.40
N THR A 20 3.52 34.89 78.67
CA THR A 20 3.31 35.63 79.96
C THR A 20 4.21 36.82 80.39
N CYS A 21 3.80 37.53 81.45
CA CYS A 21 4.26 38.87 81.90
C CYS A 21 4.51 38.94 83.44
N SER A 22 4.64 40.18 83.98
CA SER A 22 4.79 40.54 85.42
C SER A 22 6.24 40.41 85.94
N GLU A 23 6.97 41.50 86.23
CA GLU A 23 6.98 42.34 87.46
C GLU A 23 7.71 41.66 88.66
N ASP A 24 8.34 42.35 89.61
CA ASP A 24 8.25 43.76 90.01
C ASP A 24 9.58 44.29 90.65
N ARG A 25 9.64 45.60 90.94
CA ARG A 25 10.44 46.27 92.00
C ARG A 25 11.99 46.19 92.02
N LYS A 26 12.54 47.12 91.21
CA LYS A 26 13.36 48.29 91.65
C LYS A 26 13.17 48.72 93.15
N PRO A 27 14.06 49.52 93.79
CA PRO A 27 15.49 49.31 94.12
C PRO A 27 15.89 49.87 95.53
N ALA A 28 17.20 50.18 95.70
CA ALA A 28 17.82 51.12 96.66
C ALA A 28 18.00 50.62 98.12
N ARG A 29 19.13 50.86 98.83
CA ARG A 29 19.95 52.09 99.05
C ARG A 29 19.20 53.21 99.80
N PRO A 30 19.85 54.11 100.58
CA PRO A 30 21.31 54.36 100.67
C PRO A 30 21.88 54.47 102.11
N ASN A 31 23.19 54.76 102.19
CA ASN A 31 23.84 55.66 103.18
C ASN A 31 23.74 55.35 104.70
N GLU A 32 24.35 56.11 105.63
CA GLU A 32 25.17 57.35 105.53
C GLU A 32 26.49 57.23 106.33
N GLN A 33 27.33 58.28 106.36
CA GLN A 33 28.62 58.32 107.09
C GLN A 33 28.64 59.43 108.14
N GLY A 34 29.05 59.11 109.37
CA GLY A 34 29.31 60.05 110.47
C GLY A 34 29.81 59.30 111.71
N ASN A 35 30.44 59.93 112.70
CA ASN A 35 30.90 61.32 112.81
C ASN A 35 32.27 61.36 113.50
N ASN A 36 32.91 62.53 113.63
CA ASN A 36 34.32 62.66 114.05
C ASN A 36 34.53 63.71 115.17
N VAL A 37 35.63 63.55 115.92
CA VAL A 37 36.19 64.46 116.95
C VAL A 37 35.38 64.60 118.25
N ASP A 38 35.97 64.11 119.35
CA ASP A 38 35.74 64.62 120.70
C ASP A 38 37.08 64.78 121.43
N GLU A 39 37.67 65.98 121.34
CA GLU A 39 38.55 66.51 122.37
C GLU A 39 38.29 68.02 122.53
N GLN A 40 37.11 68.37 123.06
CA GLN A 40 36.89 69.64 123.81
C GLN A 40 35.46 69.73 124.40
N SER A 41 35.37 69.89 125.72
CA SER A 41 34.24 70.53 126.45
C SER A 41 32.81 69.96 126.42
N ALA A 42 32.52 68.88 125.67
CA ALA A 42 31.51 67.85 125.98
C ALA A 42 30.00 68.17 126.26
N THR A 43 29.50 69.42 126.38
CA THR A 43 28.11 69.67 126.82
C THR A 43 27.06 69.99 125.75
N ASP A 44 27.41 70.59 124.61
CA ASP A 44 26.41 71.09 123.64
C ASP A 44 25.99 70.06 122.55
N ALA A 45 26.68 68.91 122.48
CA ALA A 45 26.62 67.99 121.34
C ALA A 45 25.22 67.40 121.01
N ARG A 46 24.33 67.25 122.00
CA ARG A 46 23.09 66.48 121.88
C ARG A 46 21.92 67.15 121.15
N ILE A 47 22.06 68.39 120.69
CA ILE A 47 20.97 69.13 120.03
C ILE A 47 21.18 69.23 118.50
N SER A 48 22.42 69.16 117.99
CA SER A 48 22.68 69.15 116.53
C SER A 48 22.16 67.88 115.86
N GLU A 49 22.44 66.72 116.47
CA GLU A 49 22.18 65.37 115.95
C GLU A 49 20.72 65.17 115.47
N LEU A 50 19.76 65.74 116.19
CA LEU A 50 18.33 65.65 115.88
C LEU A 50 17.87 66.62 114.77
N GLY A 51 18.62 67.68 114.51
CA GLY A 51 18.39 68.60 113.40
C GLY A 51 18.97 68.07 112.08
N ASP A 52 20.18 67.51 112.13
CA ASP A 52 20.89 67.00 110.95
C ASP A 52 20.15 65.79 110.32
N SER A 53 19.69 64.82 111.11
CA SER A 53 18.90 63.68 110.57
C SER A 53 17.56 64.10 109.94
N LEU A 54 16.93 65.18 110.42
CA LEU A 54 15.71 65.72 109.81
C LEU A 54 15.99 66.32 108.42
N LYS A 55 17.17 66.92 108.26
CA LYS A 55 17.67 67.45 106.99
C LYS A 55 18.08 66.34 106.02
N GLU A 56 18.77 65.29 106.49
CA GLU A 56 19.09 64.10 105.69
C GLU A 56 17.84 63.45 105.10
N ILE A 57 16.76 63.30 105.89
CA ILE A 57 15.49 62.74 105.42
C ILE A 57 14.84 63.61 104.33
N HIS A 58 14.90 64.94 104.47
CA HIS A 58 14.38 65.88 103.47
C HIS A 58 15.20 65.85 102.17
N GLU A 59 16.54 65.84 102.27
CA GLU A 59 17.41 65.67 101.10
C GLU A 59 17.24 64.29 100.45
N ALA A 60 17.02 63.22 101.22
CA ALA A 60 16.75 61.88 100.70
C ALA A 60 15.38 61.77 100.00
N GLN A 61 14.37 62.53 100.43
CA GLN A 61 13.12 62.70 99.68
C GLN A 61 13.39 63.40 98.34
N GLN A 62 14.05 64.57 98.36
CA GLN A 62 14.36 65.36 97.15
C GLN A 62 15.17 64.56 96.12
N ARG A 63 16.16 63.77 96.59
CA ARG A 63 16.97 62.87 95.74
C ARG A 63 16.10 61.79 95.07
N ARG A 64 15.16 61.17 95.81
CA ARG A 64 14.23 60.16 95.25
C ARG A 64 13.23 60.73 94.24
N GLU A 65 12.78 61.97 94.45
CA GLU A 65 11.84 62.65 93.56
C GLU A 65 12.53 62.98 92.21
N ASN A 66 13.78 63.44 92.26
CA ASN A 66 14.62 63.61 91.06
C ASN A 66 14.94 62.27 90.36
N ASP A 67 15.24 61.20 91.11
CA ASP A 67 15.43 59.85 90.54
C ASP A 67 14.15 59.30 89.88
N LEU A 68 12.98 59.77 90.28
CA LEU A 68 11.68 59.40 89.69
C LEU A 68 11.36 60.20 88.42
N THR A 69 11.62 61.51 88.40
CA THR A 69 11.44 62.32 87.17
C THR A 69 12.43 61.91 86.09
N ILE A 70 13.70 61.67 86.43
CA ILE A 70 14.71 61.12 85.50
C ILE A 70 14.26 59.77 84.92
N LEU A 71 13.63 58.90 85.72
CA LEU A 71 13.11 57.62 85.21
C LEU A 71 11.87 57.80 84.33
N HIS A 72 11.00 58.77 84.65
CA HIS A 72 9.82 59.08 83.85
C HIS A 72 10.23 59.60 82.47
N ASP A 73 11.19 60.52 82.40
CA ASP A 73 11.74 61.03 81.15
C ASP A 73 12.44 59.93 80.34
N GLN A 74 13.19 59.04 80.99
CA GLN A 74 13.79 57.87 80.34
C GLN A 74 12.71 56.92 79.79
N PHE A 75 11.62 56.68 80.52
CA PHE A 75 10.54 55.81 80.07
C PHE A 75 9.69 56.44 78.95
N GLY A 76 9.48 57.76 79.00
CA GLY A 76 8.86 58.54 77.94
C GLY A 76 9.70 58.54 76.66
N ALA A 77 11.01 58.77 76.78
CA ALA A 77 11.95 58.66 75.67
C ALA A 77 12.02 57.22 75.10
N LEU A 78 12.00 56.20 75.95
CA LEU A 78 11.96 54.79 75.52
C LEU A 78 10.66 54.46 74.79
N SER A 79 9.50 54.91 75.30
CA SER A 79 8.19 54.72 74.67
C SER A 79 8.11 55.44 73.31
N GLY A 80 8.60 56.69 73.24
CA GLY A 80 8.73 57.43 71.99
C GLY A 80 9.66 56.74 70.97
N ASN A 81 10.77 56.16 71.44
CA ASN A 81 11.66 55.36 70.60
C ASN A 81 11.00 54.05 70.12
N VAL A 82 10.18 53.40 70.94
CA VAL A 82 9.43 52.18 70.57
C VAL A 82 8.38 52.49 69.49
N GLU A 83 7.62 53.58 69.62
CA GLU A 83 6.62 53.95 68.60
C GLU A 83 7.28 54.54 67.33
N ALA A 84 8.43 55.20 67.46
CA ALA A 84 9.29 55.56 66.32
C ALA A 84 9.91 54.33 65.63
N LEU A 85 10.18 53.25 66.36
CA LEU A 85 10.62 51.97 65.78
C LEU A 85 9.45 51.24 65.11
N ARG A 86 8.26 51.26 65.71
CA ARG A 86 7.04 50.65 65.19
C ARG A 86 6.56 51.30 63.89
N SER A 87 6.53 52.64 63.84
CA SER A 87 6.20 53.38 62.62
C SER A 87 7.22 53.12 61.49
N LYS A 88 8.52 53.04 61.81
CA LYS A 88 9.55 52.59 60.86
C LYS A 88 9.37 51.14 60.42
N ALA A 89 8.99 50.23 61.31
CA ALA A 89 8.73 48.83 60.98
C ALA A 89 7.50 48.68 60.07
N ASN A 90 6.43 49.44 60.31
CA ASN A 90 5.26 49.50 59.42
C ASN A 90 5.62 50.07 58.04
N ALA A 91 6.37 51.18 58.00
CA ALA A 91 6.84 51.76 56.74
C ALA A 91 7.75 50.80 55.96
N LEU A 92 8.63 50.08 56.66
CA LEU A 92 9.46 49.02 56.07
C LEU A 92 8.61 47.85 55.56
N ALA A 93 7.55 47.44 56.28
CA ALA A 93 6.64 46.38 55.83
C ALA A 93 5.94 46.76 54.52
N THR A 94 5.37 47.98 54.43
CA THR A 94 4.78 48.50 53.18
C THR A 94 5.81 48.64 52.07
N GLN A 95 7.05 49.03 52.40
CA GLN A 95 8.13 49.09 51.40
C GLN A 95 8.53 47.69 50.91
N VAL A 96 8.65 46.70 51.79
CA VAL A 96 8.92 45.29 51.43
C VAL A 96 7.78 44.69 50.60
N GLU A 97 6.53 45.03 50.91
CA GLU A 97 5.36 44.65 50.11
C GLU A 97 5.44 45.27 48.69
N SER A 98 5.72 46.57 48.58
CA SER A 98 5.91 47.24 47.28
C SER A 98 7.09 46.68 46.47
N VAL A 99 8.18 46.30 47.13
CA VAL A 99 9.32 45.61 46.50
C VAL A 99 8.91 44.20 46.06
N GLY A 100 8.10 43.49 46.84
CA GLY A 100 7.52 42.20 46.46
C GLY A 100 6.74 42.29 45.15
N PHE A 101 5.78 43.22 45.07
CA PHE A 101 5.03 43.49 43.83
C PHE A 101 5.95 43.88 42.65
N ALA A 102 6.92 44.77 42.87
CA ALA A 102 7.88 45.15 41.84
C ALA A 102 8.76 43.96 41.38
N THR A 103 9.17 43.06 42.28
CA THR A 103 9.94 41.87 41.92
C THR A 103 9.11 40.82 41.18
N GLU A 104 7.82 40.67 41.47
CA GLU A 104 6.95 39.77 40.71
C GLU A 104 6.62 40.35 39.33
N GLN A 105 6.43 41.68 39.21
CA GLN A 105 6.31 42.34 37.91
C GLN A 105 7.58 42.17 37.07
N VAL A 106 8.77 42.42 37.65
CA VAL A 106 10.06 42.19 36.96
C VAL A 106 10.25 40.71 36.58
N ARG A 107 9.73 39.78 37.39
CA ARG A 107 9.72 38.35 37.07
C ARG A 107 8.80 38.04 35.89
N GLU A 108 7.59 38.59 35.85
CA GLU A 108 6.65 38.42 34.74
C GLU A 108 7.24 39.00 33.45
N ASP A 109 7.69 40.26 33.49
CA ASP A 109 8.31 40.95 32.36
C ASP A 109 9.54 40.19 31.84
N LEU A 110 10.41 39.67 32.74
CA LEU A 110 11.54 38.82 32.36
C LEU A 110 11.08 37.52 31.67
N THR A 111 10.03 36.85 32.14
CA THR A 111 9.49 35.66 31.46
C THR A 111 8.85 35.99 30.11
N ARG A 112 8.23 37.17 29.98
CA ARG A 112 7.69 37.67 28.71
C ARG A 112 8.81 37.93 27.70
N THR A 113 9.85 38.66 28.09
CA THR A 113 11.04 38.90 27.23
C THR A 113 11.78 37.61 26.89
N GLN A 114 11.86 36.62 27.78
CA GLN A 114 12.42 35.30 27.45
C GLN A 114 11.59 34.57 26.39
N SER A 115 10.25 34.66 26.45
CA SER A 115 9.35 34.10 25.43
C SER A 115 9.49 34.83 24.08
N GLU A 116 9.52 36.17 24.10
CA GLU A 116 9.70 37.03 22.92
C GLU A 116 11.06 36.78 22.23
N LEU A 117 12.15 36.66 23.00
CA LEU A 117 13.48 36.28 22.47
C LEU A 117 13.48 34.86 21.89
N GLY A 118 12.74 33.92 22.48
CA GLY A 118 12.52 32.58 21.92
C GLY A 118 11.81 32.63 20.57
N GLN A 119 10.72 33.38 20.47
CA GLN A 119 9.98 33.57 19.21
C GLN A 119 10.82 34.28 18.15
N LEU A 120 11.55 35.35 18.52
CA LEU A 120 12.46 36.06 17.62
C LEU A 120 13.58 35.14 17.11
N THR A 121 14.12 34.27 17.96
CA THR A 121 15.13 33.28 17.55
C THR A 121 14.57 32.35 16.48
N ILE A 122 13.34 31.83 16.66
CA ILE A 122 12.67 30.97 15.67
C ILE A 122 12.48 31.72 14.35
N VAL A 123 11.94 32.94 14.39
CA VAL A 123 11.70 33.77 13.19
C VAL A 123 13.00 34.09 12.45
N VAL A 124 14.09 34.39 13.17
CA VAL A 124 15.40 34.65 12.56
C VAL A 124 16.01 33.38 11.95
N THR A 125 15.82 32.21 12.56
CA THR A 125 16.27 30.94 11.95
C THR A 125 15.45 30.56 10.71
N ASP A 126 14.14 30.77 10.74
CA ASP A 126 13.25 30.50 9.59
C ASP A 126 13.55 31.46 8.42
N PHE A 127 13.64 32.77 8.69
CA PHE A 127 14.06 33.77 7.69
C PHE A 127 15.44 33.44 7.09
N ARG A 128 16.40 32.98 7.92
CA ARG A 128 17.71 32.56 7.41
C ARG A 128 17.59 31.37 6.47
N SER A 129 16.84 30.32 6.83
CA SER A 129 16.67 29.14 5.98
C SER A 129 15.92 29.47 4.68
N GLN A 130 14.92 30.36 4.73
CA GLN A 130 14.23 30.87 3.53
C GLN A 130 15.20 31.66 2.64
N TYR A 131 16.02 32.55 3.21
CA TYR A 131 17.03 33.29 2.46
C TYR A 131 18.09 32.38 1.83
N GLU A 132 18.57 31.35 2.54
CA GLU A 132 19.51 30.36 2.00
C GLU A 132 18.90 29.55 0.84
N LEU A 133 17.60 29.22 0.90
CA LEU A 133 16.85 28.61 -0.20
C LEU A 133 16.67 29.56 -1.39
N ASP A 134 16.27 30.81 -1.16
CA ASP A 134 16.09 31.82 -2.22
C ASP A 134 17.42 32.11 -2.95
N GLN A 135 18.54 32.20 -2.23
CA GLN A 135 19.87 32.33 -2.84
C GLN A 135 20.24 31.09 -3.68
N ALA A 136 19.90 29.88 -3.22
CA ALA A 136 20.13 28.66 -3.99
C ALA A 136 19.26 28.61 -5.27
N VAL A 137 17.99 29.04 -5.19
CA VAL A 137 17.10 29.14 -6.36
C VAL A 137 17.60 30.19 -7.36
N LEU A 138 18.06 31.35 -6.90
CA LEU A 138 18.68 32.37 -7.77
C LEU A 138 19.95 31.84 -8.46
N ALA A 139 20.82 31.14 -7.72
CA ALA A 139 22.00 30.49 -8.30
C ALA A 139 21.62 29.44 -9.36
N ALA A 140 20.60 28.62 -9.10
CA ALA A 140 20.08 27.65 -10.06
C ALA A 140 19.47 28.32 -11.30
N GLN A 141 18.81 29.47 -11.17
CA GLN A 141 18.30 30.26 -12.30
C GLN A 141 19.45 30.78 -13.19
N PHE A 142 20.50 31.37 -12.59
CA PHE A 142 21.67 31.82 -13.36
C PHE A 142 22.39 30.67 -14.08
N GLU A 143 22.52 29.50 -13.42
CA GLU A 143 23.10 28.32 -14.04
C GLU A 143 22.20 27.71 -15.13
N PHE A 144 20.88 27.71 -14.94
CA PHE A 144 19.91 27.31 -15.97
C PHE A 144 20.03 28.19 -17.21
N GLU A 145 20.05 29.52 -17.06
CA GLU A 145 20.28 30.42 -18.19
C GLU A 145 21.67 30.23 -18.82
N ARG A 146 22.71 29.96 -18.03
CA ARG A 146 24.07 29.73 -18.53
C ARG A 146 24.11 28.47 -19.40
N ILE A 147 23.42 27.40 -18.98
CA ILE A 147 23.29 26.15 -19.74
C ILE A 147 22.39 26.32 -20.96
N ASP A 148 21.29 27.08 -20.88
CA ASP A 148 20.45 27.39 -22.04
C ASP A 148 21.21 28.22 -23.09
N ARG A 149 21.97 29.23 -22.67
CA ARG A 149 22.88 29.97 -23.57
C ARG A 149 23.98 29.08 -24.16
N ASP A 150 24.41 28.01 -23.49
CA ASP A 150 25.35 27.03 -24.05
C ASP A 150 24.68 26.10 -25.06
N TRP A 151 23.48 25.62 -24.74
CA TRP A 151 22.62 24.87 -25.66
C TRP A 151 22.41 25.61 -26.97
N GLN A 152 21.91 26.86 -26.91
CA GLN A 152 21.58 27.62 -28.12
C GLN A 152 22.81 27.89 -29.00
N ARG A 153 23.99 28.08 -28.39
CA ARG A 153 25.26 28.27 -29.13
C ARG A 153 25.78 26.98 -29.76
N ARG A 154 25.61 25.83 -29.11
CA ARG A 154 26.12 24.54 -29.61
C ARG A 154 25.15 23.81 -30.53
N PHE A 155 23.87 23.73 -30.14
CA PHE A 155 22.87 22.84 -30.73
C PHE A 155 21.73 23.57 -31.44
N GLY A 156 21.68 24.90 -31.39
CA GLY A 156 20.70 25.69 -32.17
C GLY A 156 20.76 25.46 -33.69
N HIS A 157 21.88 24.92 -34.20
CA HIS A 157 22.02 24.45 -35.58
C HIS A 157 21.29 23.12 -35.83
N ARG A 158 21.36 22.15 -34.91
CA ARG A 158 20.58 20.91 -34.98
C ARG A 158 19.08 21.21 -34.90
N ASP A 159 18.65 22.13 -34.05
CA ASP A 159 17.24 22.52 -33.93
C ASP A 159 16.68 23.19 -35.21
N LYS A 160 17.50 23.97 -35.94
CA LYS A 160 17.18 24.46 -37.29
C LYS A 160 16.97 23.30 -38.27
N VAL A 161 17.90 22.33 -38.32
CA VAL A 161 17.80 21.13 -39.18
C VAL A 161 16.58 20.27 -38.82
N ARG A 162 16.30 20.05 -37.53
CA ARG A 162 15.07 19.38 -37.06
C ARG A 162 13.80 20.08 -37.54
N SER A 163 13.77 21.42 -37.50
CA SER A 163 12.66 22.21 -38.04
C SER A 163 12.50 22.00 -39.56
N LEU A 164 13.61 21.97 -40.30
CA LEU A 164 13.61 21.73 -41.74
C LEU A 164 13.14 20.31 -42.08
N ALA A 165 13.63 19.29 -41.39
CA ALA A 165 13.22 17.89 -41.55
C ALA A 165 11.72 17.69 -41.30
N ARG A 166 11.17 18.30 -40.23
CA ARG A 166 9.72 18.32 -39.97
C ARG A 166 8.97 19.03 -41.10
N GLY A 167 9.50 20.12 -41.64
CA GLY A 167 8.96 20.80 -42.82
C GLY A 167 8.90 19.89 -44.06
N LEU A 168 10.02 19.24 -44.35
CA LEU A 168 10.23 18.34 -45.49
C LEU A 168 9.28 17.14 -45.48
N VAL A 169 9.06 16.49 -44.33
CA VAL A 169 8.19 15.30 -44.28
C VAL A 169 6.72 15.66 -44.01
N ARG A 170 6.42 16.71 -43.23
CA ARG A 170 5.01 17.05 -42.93
C ARG A 170 4.34 17.83 -44.06
N LYS A 171 4.98 18.90 -44.56
CA LYS A 171 4.37 19.88 -45.48
C LYS A 171 4.74 19.63 -46.94
N LEU A 172 5.97 19.24 -47.21
CA LEU A 172 6.46 19.10 -48.58
C LEU A 172 5.98 17.80 -49.24
N THR A 173 5.80 17.90 -50.55
CA THR A 173 5.42 16.82 -51.47
C THR A 173 6.07 17.14 -52.83
N PRO A 174 6.35 16.14 -53.69
CA PRO A 174 7.00 16.38 -55.00
C PRO A 174 6.33 17.50 -55.81
N LYS A 175 4.99 17.56 -55.77
CA LYS A 175 4.17 18.61 -56.40
C LYS A 175 4.50 20.05 -56.02
N LEU A 176 5.11 20.31 -54.86
CA LEU A 176 5.51 21.67 -54.46
C LEU A 176 6.85 22.08 -55.07
N VAL A 177 7.70 21.12 -55.42
CA VAL A 177 8.93 21.33 -56.20
C VAL A 177 8.60 21.41 -57.69
N GLU A 178 7.77 20.49 -58.20
CA GLU A 178 7.24 20.52 -59.59
C GLU A 178 6.57 21.86 -59.94
N ASN A 179 5.82 22.45 -59.00
CA ASN A 179 5.15 23.74 -59.17
C ASN A 179 6.08 24.96 -58.95
N GLY A 180 7.38 24.78 -58.69
CA GLY A 180 8.35 25.87 -58.47
C GLY A 180 8.11 26.70 -57.20
N VAL A 181 7.27 26.24 -56.27
CA VAL A 181 6.94 26.94 -55.02
C VAL A 181 8.09 26.84 -54.00
N LEU A 182 8.96 25.86 -54.17
CA LEU A 182 10.15 25.63 -53.34
C LEU A 182 11.39 25.47 -54.21
N SER A 183 12.47 26.17 -53.87
CA SER A 183 13.81 25.94 -54.41
C SER A 183 14.50 24.82 -53.62
N THR A 184 14.81 23.70 -54.29
CA THR A 184 15.66 22.60 -53.80
C THR A 184 17.10 23.06 -53.59
N GLU A 185 17.61 23.95 -54.45
CA GLU A 185 18.92 24.61 -54.29
C GLU A 185 19.03 25.33 -52.94
N ASN A 186 17.99 26.08 -52.53
CA ASN A 186 17.98 26.78 -51.24
C ASN A 186 17.90 25.80 -50.05
N LEU A 187 17.24 24.65 -50.19
CA LEU A 187 17.29 23.59 -49.17
C LEU A 187 18.71 23.02 -49.07
N ARG A 188 19.33 22.71 -50.22
CA ARG A 188 20.65 22.10 -50.31
C ARG A 188 21.70 22.99 -49.65
N MET A 189 21.78 24.26 -50.08
CA MET A 189 22.71 25.25 -49.54
C MET A 189 22.57 25.42 -48.02
N PHE A 190 21.34 25.43 -47.49
CA PHE A 190 21.08 25.50 -46.05
C PHE A 190 21.58 24.24 -45.31
N VAL A 191 21.37 23.04 -45.84
CA VAL A 191 21.84 21.80 -45.18
C VAL A 191 23.36 21.66 -45.30
N GLU A 192 23.96 22.05 -46.43
CA GLU A 192 25.41 22.10 -46.64
C GLU A 192 26.08 23.11 -45.68
N GLU A 193 25.50 24.29 -45.45
CA GLU A 193 25.94 25.24 -44.41
C GLU A 193 25.96 24.60 -43.01
N HIS A 194 24.95 23.79 -42.67
CA HIS A 194 24.89 23.11 -41.37
C HIS A 194 25.89 21.96 -41.26
N LEU A 195 26.14 21.20 -42.33
CA LEU A 195 27.16 20.14 -42.37
C LEU A 195 28.59 20.67 -42.25
N VAL A 196 28.85 21.91 -42.68
CA VAL A 196 30.15 22.60 -42.42
C VAL A 196 30.34 22.94 -40.94
N HIS A 197 29.25 23.09 -40.17
CA HIS A 197 29.30 23.38 -38.73
C HIS A 197 29.23 22.13 -37.85
N ASP A 198 28.53 21.08 -38.28
CA ASP A 198 28.30 19.86 -37.51
C ASP A 198 28.14 18.65 -38.47
N PRO A 199 29.25 18.10 -39.00
CA PRO A 199 29.22 17.05 -40.03
C PRO A 199 28.69 15.72 -39.50
N ASP A 200 28.86 15.42 -38.22
CA ASP A 200 28.49 14.13 -37.63
C ASP A 200 26.98 13.99 -37.37
N PHE A 201 26.18 15.05 -37.60
CA PHE A 201 24.75 15.03 -37.35
C PHE A 201 23.97 14.26 -38.44
N TRP A 202 23.71 12.97 -38.19
CA TRP A 202 23.00 12.04 -39.10
C TRP A 202 21.75 12.63 -39.77
N LEU A 203 20.96 13.44 -39.05
CA LEU A 203 19.71 14.00 -39.57
C LEU A 203 19.96 15.06 -40.65
N ALA A 204 21.09 15.78 -40.64
CA ALA A 204 21.44 16.69 -41.72
C ALA A 204 21.68 15.90 -43.02
N HIS A 205 22.49 14.84 -42.96
CA HIS A 205 22.69 13.92 -44.09
C HIS A 205 21.38 13.27 -44.57
N ALA A 206 20.54 12.78 -43.67
CA ALA A 206 19.24 12.20 -44.02
C ALA A 206 18.29 13.23 -44.67
N THR A 207 18.32 14.48 -44.19
CA THR A 207 17.55 15.60 -44.76
C THR A 207 18.07 15.99 -46.15
N LEU A 208 19.40 16.00 -46.35
CA LEU A 208 20.04 16.23 -47.65
C LEU A 208 19.67 15.16 -48.67
N SER A 209 19.67 13.89 -48.28
CA SER A 209 19.26 12.77 -49.15
C SER A 209 17.80 12.90 -49.59
N VAL A 210 16.88 13.28 -48.69
CA VAL A 210 15.47 13.54 -49.03
C VAL A 210 15.33 14.77 -49.94
N ALA A 211 16.13 15.83 -49.73
CA ALA A 211 16.13 17.00 -50.61
C ALA A 211 16.66 16.67 -52.03
N ALA A 212 17.77 15.93 -52.13
CA ALA A 212 18.32 15.46 -53.40
C ALA A 212 17.34 14.53 -54.15
N ARG A 213 16.60 13.68 -53.42
CA ARG A 213 15.51 12.87 -54.00
C ARG A 213 14.41 13.73 -54.66
N LEU A 214 14.05 14.86 -54.04
CA LEU A 214 13.04 15.77 -54.56
C LEU A 214 13.55 16.61 -55.74
N ASP A 215 14.87 16.80 -55.84
CA ASP A 215 15.56 17.46 -56.96
C ASP A 215 15.79 16.52 -58.15
N GLY A 216 15.83 15.21 -57.91
CA GLY A 216 16.11 14.17 -58.90
C GLY A 216 17.59 13.77 -59.02
N ASP A 217 18.47 14.34 -58.20
CA ASP A 217 19.90 14.03 -58.14
C ASP A 217 20.14 12.71 -57.41
N VAL A 218 20.19 11.60 -58.16
CA VAL A 218 20.32 10.23 -57.62
C VAL A 218 21.67 10.01 -56.95
N ASP A 219 22.75 10.56 -57.50
CA ASP A 219 24.11 10.34 -56.98
C ASP A 219 24.25 11.01 -55.61
N ARG A 220 23.89 12.30 -55.47
CA ARG A 220 23.85 12.96 -54.16
C ARG A 220 22.82 12.32 -53.20
N GLN A 221 21.71 11.77 -53.72
CA GLN A 221 20.75 11.04 -52.89
C GLN A 221 21.39 9.82 -52.22
N LEU A 222 22.24 9.08 -52.94
CA LEU A 222 22.90 7.87 -52.45
C LEU A 222 24.08 8.20 -51.53
N ASP A 223 24.92 9.17 -51.89
CA ASP A 223 26.07 9.58 -51.06
C ASP A 223 25.61 10.10 -49.68
N ALA A 224 24.63 11.02 -49.67
CA ALA A 224 24.08 11.56 -48.42
C ALA A 224 23.27 10.52 -47.61
N MET A 225 22.77 9.47 -48.26
CA MET A 225 22.10 8.35 -47.59
C MET A 225 23.11 7.43 -46.89
N GLY A 226 24.23 7.10 -47.55
CA GLY A 226 25.34 6.36 -46.95
C GLY A 226 25.91 7.08 -45.73
N GLN A 227 26.22 8.37 -45.86
CA GLN A 227 26.71 9.19 -44.75
C GLN A 227 25.71 9.28 -43.57
N ALA A 228 24.40 9.27 -43.81
CA ALA A 228 23.41 9.20 -42.73
C ALA A 228 23.44 7.84 -42.01
N GLN A 229 23.62 6.74 -42.74
CA GLN A 229 23.68 5.38 -42.20
C GLN A 229 25.00 5.06 -41.50
N GLU A 230 26.12 5.66 -41.91
CA GLU A 230 27.41 5.58 -41.24
C GLU A 230 27.39 6.22 -39.84
N GLN A 231 26.60 7.27 -39.66
CA GLN A 231 26.45 7.97 -38.37
C GLN A 231 25.40 7.30 -37.46
N ASP A 232 24.21 6.97 -37.98
CA ASP A 232 23.19 6.20 -37.24
C ASP A 232 22.28 5.39 -38.19
N LEU A 233 22.68 4.16 -38.49
CA LEU A 233 21.93 3.22 -39.33
C LEU A 233 20.46 3.07 -38.92
N GLY A 234 20.18 3.04 -37.62
CA GLY A 234 18.83 2.82 -37.09
C GLY A 234 17.91 4.00 -37.31
N LYS A 235 18.34 5.19 -36.87
CA LYS A 235 17.59 6.44 -37.07
C LYS A 235 17.47 6.78 -38.56
N ALA A 236 18.52 6.59 -39.35
CA ALA A 236 18.50 6.82 -40.79
C ALA A 236 17.50 5.90 -41.51
N ASN A 237 17.56 4.58 -41.30
CA ASN A 237 16.62 3.63 -41.90
C ASN A 237 15.17 3.95 -41.53
N LEU A 238 14.90 4.23 -40.25
CA LEU A 238 13.55 4.59 -39.80
C LEU A 238 13.06 5.91 -40.44
N PHE A 239 13.92 6.94 -40.52
CA PHE A 239 13.59 8.22 -41.16
C PHE A 239 13.29 8.05 -42.66
N PHE A 240 14.12 7.30 -43.39
CA PHE A 240 13.92 7.03 -44.82
C PHE A 240 12.66 6.20 -45.07
N SER A 241 12.33 5.26 -44.18
CA SER A 241 11.07 4.50 -44.26
C SER A 241 9.84 5.41 -44.11
N LEU A 242 9.81 6.22 -43.05
CA LEU A 242 8.69 7.11 -42.76
C LEU A 242 8.54 8.22 -43.81
N ALA A 243 9.65 8.76 -44.33
CA ALA A 243 9.65 9.71 -45.43
C ALA A 243 9.16 9.09 -46.75
N ALA A 244 9.58 7.86 -47.09
CA ALA A 244 9.14 7.16 -48.29
C ALA A 244 7.64 6.87 -48.25
N ALA A 245 7.12 6.34 -47.13
CA ALA A 245 5.68 6.11 -46.95
C ALA A 245 4.88 7.40 -47.09
N ARG A 246 5.37 8.50 -46.52
CA ARG A 246 4.74 9.82 -46.57
C ARG A 246 4.69 10.43 -47.99
N MET A 247 5.62 10.04 -48.86
CA MET A 247 5.64 10.36 -50.30
C MET A 247 4.78 9.39 -51.15
N GLY A 248 4.21 8.33 -50.57
CA GLY A 248 3.43 7.29 -51.25
C GLY A 248 4.27 6.13 -51.81
N ASP A 249 5.58 6.12 -51.54
CA ASP A 249 6.51 5.07 -51.96
C ASP A 249 6.59 3.96 -50.91
N HIS A 250 5.50 3.20 -50.81
CA HIS A 250 5.33 2.09 -49.87
C HIS A 250 6.32 0.94 -50.10
N GLN A 251 6.88 0.81 -51.32
CA GLN A 251 7.90 -0.20 -51.61
C GLN A 251 9.24 0.17 -50.98
N ARG A 252 9.76 1.39 -51.20
CA ARG A 252 10.97 1.83 -50.48
C ARG A 252 10.73 1.93 -48.97
N ALA A 253 9.51 2.32 -48.54
CA ALA A 253 9.17 2.33 -47.12
C ALA A 253 9.31 0.96 -46.46
N GLY A 254 8.81 -0.10 -47.12
CA GLY A 254 8.98 -1.48 -46.68
C GLY A 254 10.44 -1.90 -46.57
N ASN A 255 11.24 -1.66 -47.62
CA ASN A 255 12.66 -2.02 -47.63
C ASN A 255 13.46 -1.33 -46.49
N TRP A 256 13.21 -0.04 -46.24
CA TRP A 256 13.88 0.67 -45.15
C TRP A 256 13.38 0.26 -43.76
N MET A 257 12.11 -0.12 -43.64
CA MET A 257 11.57 -0.68 -42.40
C MET A 257 12.18 -2.05 -42.10
N ASP A 258 12.46 -2.87 -43.11
CA ASP A 258 13.11 -4.17 -42.95
C ASP A 258 14.51 -4.01 -42.32
N GLY A 259 15.37 -3.16 -42.90
CA GLY A 259 16.70 -2.88 -42.33
C GLY A 259 16.65 -2.26 -40.92
N TYR A 260 15.67 -1.39 -40.61
CA TYR A 260 15.48 -0.91 -39.24
C TYR A 260 15.13 -2.06 -38.27
N LEU A 261 14.15 -2.90 -38.63
CA LEU A 261 13.67 -3.99 -37.77
C LEU A 261 14.67 -5.14 -37.62
N GLN A 262 15.50 -5.39 -38.63
CA GLN A 262 16.47 -6.48 -38.60
C GLN A 262 17.77 -6.11 -37.88
N ASP A 263 18.30 -4.89 -38.10
CA ASP A 263 19.66 -4.52 -37.68
C ASP A 263 19.71 -3.54 -36.49
N ALA A 264 18.63 -2.77 -36.24
CA ALA A 264 18.64 -1.68 -35.27
C ALA A 264 17.67 -1.83 -34.08
N VAL A 265 16.80 -2.86 -34.08
CA VAL A 265 15.86 -3.11 -32.97
C VAL A 265 16.29 -4.34 -32.17
N ASP A 266 16.70 -4.10 -30.92
CA ASP A 266 16.99 -5.12 -29.91
C ASP A 266 15.68 -5.68 -29.31
N PRO A 267 15.34 -6.96 -29.53
CA PRO A 267 14.10 -7.56 -29.02
C PRO A 267 14.04 -7.68 -27.49
N ASP A 268 15.18 -7.67 -26.79
CA ASP A 268 15.20 -7.68 -25.32
C ASP A 268 15.06 -6.26 -24.74
N ARG A 269 15.12 -5.21 -25.59
CA ARG A 269 15.14 -3.80 -25.17
C ARG A 269 14.26 -2.88 -26.02
N LEU A 270 12.98 -3.20 -26.14
CA LEU A 270 12.00 -2.38 -26.85
C LEU A 270 11.59 -1.15 -26.03
N SER A 271 11.67 0.05 -26.63
CA SER A 271 11.32 1.33 -26.00
C SER A 271 9.91 1.81 -26.33
N ARG A 272 9.44 2.83 -25.59
CA ARG A 272 8.17 3.54 -25.85
C ARG A 272 8.06 4.21 -27.23
N ASP A 273 9.18 4.39 -27.94
CA ASP A 273 9.18 4.90 -29.32
C ASP A 273 8.97 3.78 -30.34
N PHE A 274 9.53 2.59 -30.10
CA PHE A 274 9.27 1.41 -30.93
C PHE A 274 7.77 1.06 -30.96
N LEU A 275 7.03 1.27 -29.86
CA LEU A 275 5.57 1.06 -29.82
C LEU A 275 4.82 1.88 -30.89
N VAL A 276 5.23 3.13 -31.13
CA VAL A 276 4.59 4.00 -32.14
C VAL A 276 4.99 3.61 -33.56
N VAL A 277 6.21 3.09 -33.75
CA VAL A 277 6.62 2.49 -35.03
C VAL A 277 5.83 1.20 -35.30
N LEU A 278 5.64 0.36 -34.28
CA LEU A 278 4.85 -0.86 -34.37
C LEU A 278 3.38 -0.56 -34.71
N ASP A 279 2.79 0.48 -34.10
CA ASP A 279 1.46 0.98 -34.48
C ASP A 279 1.40 1.41 -35.95
N ALA A 280 2.36 2.20 -36.43
CA ALA A 280 2.41 2.68 -37.82
C ALA A 280 2.56 1.56 -38.86
N VAL A 281 3.25 0.48 -38.50
CA VAL A 281 3.41 -0.71 -39.35
C VAL A 281 2.21 -1.65 -39.25
N ALA A 282 1.57 -1.74 -38.09
CA ALA A 282 0.36 -2.54 -37.89
C ALA A 282 -0.86 -1.91 -38.58
N SER A 283 -1.06 -0.60 -38.46
CA SER A 283 -2.10 0.19 -39.15
C SER A 283 -1.89 0.27 -40.68
N ARG A 284 -0.75 -0.22 -41.17
CA ARG A 284 -0.32 -0.20 -42.58
C ARG A 284 -0.13 1.21 -43.16
N GLU A 285 0.11 2.24 -42.34
CA GLU A 285 0.49 3.58 -42.83
C GLU A 285 1.74 3.53 -43.73
N LEU A 286 2.64 2.57 -43.49
CA LEU A 286 3.84 2.33 -44.31
C LEU A 286 3.59 1.38 -45.50
N GLY A 287 2.43 0.73 -45.57
CA GLY A 287 2.03 -0.21 -46.61
C GLY A 287 2.26 -1.68 -46.26
N ASP A 288 1.68 -2.58 -47.07
CA ASP A 288 1.64 -4.03 -46.81
C ASP A 288 3.02 -4.69 -46.71
N LEU A 289 4.03 -4.16 -47.41
CA LEU A 289 5.38 -4.71 -47.42
C LEU A 289 6.06 -4.53 -46.04
N ALA A 290 6.01 -3.32 -45.47
CA ALA A 290 6.47 -3.04 -44.11
C ALA A 290 5.75 -3.93 -43.08
N HIS A 291 4.43 -4.07 -43.22
CA HIS A 291 3.61 -4.95 -42.38
C HIS A 291 4.04 -6.42 -42.50
N SER A 292 4.41 -6.90 -43.69
CA SER A 292 4.91 -8.28 -43.87
C SER A 292 6.30 -8.49 -43.26
N TYR A 293 7.18 -7.49 -43.27
CA TYR A 293 8.51 -7.58 -42.67
C TYR A 293 8.43 -7.60 -41.15
N ALA A 294 7.63 -6.70 -40.54
CA ALA A 294 7.38 -6.74 -39.10
C ALA A 294 6.78 -8.07 -38.64
N ARG A 295 5.86 -8.67 -39.41
CA ARG A 295 5.35 -10.02 -39.09
C ARG A 295 6.45 -11.09 -39.11
N GLN A 296 7.37 -11.04 -40.07
CA GLN A 296 8.48 -11.99 -40.19
C GLN A 296 9.49 -11.80 -39.05
N VAL A 297 9.89 -10.56 -38.74
CA VAL A 297 10.84 -10.25 -37.65
C VAL A 297 10.25 -10.61 -36.28
N MET A 298 8.96 -10.32 -36.03
CA MET A 298 8.28 -10.75 -34.80
C MET A 298 8.17 -12.28 -34.66
N VAL A 299 7.99 -13.02 -35.76
CA VAL A 299 8.09 -14.50 -35.75
C VAL A 299 9.53 -14.92 -35.42
N ARG A 300 10.53 -14.29 -36.06
CA ARG A 300 11.97 -14.56 -35.85
C ARG A 300 12.33 -14.43 -34.37
N TRP A 301 12.08 -13.27 -33.76
CA TRP A 301 12.30 -13.02 -32.33
C TRP A 301 11.57 -14.04 -31.44
N GLY A 302 10.32 -14.39 -31.77
CA GLY A 302 9.55 -15.41 -31.05
C GLY A 302 10.14 -16.82 -31.13
N THR A 303 10.82 -17.16 -32.25
CA THR A 303 11.55 -18.43 -32.39
C THR A 303 12.95 -18.40 -31.78
N GLU A 304 13.64 -17.27 -31.83
CA GLU A 304 14.99 -17.07 -31.25
C GLU A 304 14.93 -17.17 -29.72
N ALA A 305 13.97 -16.48 -29.09
CA ALA A 305 13.66 -16.64 -27.66
C ALA A 305 13.23 -18.08 -27.27
N GLY A 306 12.80 -18.89 -28.26
CA GLY A 306 12.43 -20.29 -28.10
C GLY A 306 13.52 -21.31 -28.47
N ALA A 307 14.70 -20.88 -28.94
CA ALA A 307 15.66 -21.73 -29.66
C ALA A 307 16.36 -22.80 -28.81
N GLY A 308 16.27 -22.72 -27.47
CA GLY A 308 16.61 -23.85 -26.59
C GLY A 308 15.49 -24.91 -26.58
N GLY A 309 15.82 -26.20 -26.67
CA GLY A 309 14.84 -27.29 -26.56
C GLY A 309 14.07 -27.37 -25.22
N THR A 310 14.54 -26.61 -24.22
CA THR A 310 13.85 -26.26 -22.96
C THR A 310 13.04 -24.97 -23.07
N ALA A 311 13.56 -23.95 -23.78
CA ALA A 311 12.96 -22.64 -23.97
C ALA A 311 11.65 -22.68 -24.78
N ALA A 312 11.54 -23.53 -25.81
CA ALA A 312 10.27 -23.74 -26.52
C ALA A 312 9.13 -24.18 -25.57
N ARG A 313 9.43 -25.09 -24.62
CA ARG A 313 8.48 -25.49 -23.56
C ARG A 313 8.33 -24.42 -22.47
N ALA A 314 9.33 -23.59 -22.22
CA ALA A 314 9.21 -22.41 -21.36
C ALA A 314 8.28 -21.35 -21.96
N SER A 315 8.26 -21.18 -23.30
CA SER A 315 7.37 -20.24 -24.00
C SER A 315 5.89 -20.66 -23.86
N VAL A 316 5.58 -21.95 -24.00
CA VAL A 316 4.23 -22.49 -23.69
C VAL A 316 3.87 -22.25 -22.22
N ARG A 317 4.81 -22.53 -21.29
CA ARG A 317 4.63 -22.32 -19.85
C ARG A 317 4.57 -20.85 -19.41
N ARG A 318 5.07 -19.89 -20.20
CA ARG A 318 4.93 -18.44 -19.93
C ARG A 318 3.46 -18.02 -19.90
N TRP A 319 2.61 -18.68 -20.70
CA TRP A 319 1.18 -18.37 -20.80
C TRP A 319 0.31 -19.16 -19.82
N GLU A 320 0.79 -20.28 -19.26
CA GLU A 320 0.05 -21.08 -18.29
C GLU A 320 -0.46 -20.27 -17.08
N PRO A 321 0.32 -19.37 -16.43
CA PRO A 321 -0.19 -18.53 -15.34
C PRO A 321 -1.31 -17.56 -15.75
N GLN A 322 -1.30 -17.07 -17.00
CA GLN A 322 -2.36 -16.19 -17.51
C GLN A 322 -3.62 -17.00 -17.85
N LEU A 323 -3.46 -18.14 -18.52
CA LEU A 323 -4.54 -19.09 -18.76
C LEU A 323 -5.19 -19.59 -17.46
N ARG A 324 -4.39 -19.83 -16.41
CA ARG A 324 -4.88 -20.20 -15.07
C ARG A 324 -5.68 -19.10 -14.37
N ARG A 325 -5.53 -17.83 -14.76
CA ARG A 325 -6.38 -16.70 -14.28
C ARG A 325 -7.73 -16.62 -15.00
N LEU A 326 -7.85 -17.20 -16.20
CA LEU A 326 -9.08 -17.25 -16.99
C LEU A 326 -9.97 -18.47 -16.69
N LEU A 327 -9.57 -19.35 -15.76
CA LEU A 327 -10.36 -20.54 -15.42
C LEU A 327 -11.64 -20.14 -14.67
N ILE A 328 -12.77 -20.63 -15.17
CA ILE A 328 -14.09 -20.39 -14.58
C ILE A 328 -14.16 -21.12 -13.22
N SER A 329 -14.77 -20.48 -12.22
CA SER A 329 -15.12 -21.16 -10.98
C SER A 329 -16.51 -21.80 -11.13
N PRO A 330 -16.71 -23.08 -10.78
CA PRO A 330 -18.04 -23.71 -10.85
C PRO A 330 -19.04 -23.15 -9.84
N GLY A 331 -18.56 -22.42 -8.82
CA GLY A 331 -19.35 -21.94 -7.68
C GLY A 331 -19.97 -23.08 -6.86
N ASP A 332 -20.93 -22.72 -6.01
CA ASP A 332 -21.55 -23.63 -5.03
C ASP A 332 -22.54 -24.63 -5.68
N ARG A 333 -22.77 -24.52 -7.00
CA ARG A 333 -23.75 -25.32 -7.76
C ARG A 333 -23.52 -26.83 -7.67
N PHE A 334 -22.26 -27.25 -7.59
CA PHE A 334 -21.87 -28.65 -7.46
C PHE A 334 -21.52 -29.06 -6.03
N GLU A 335 -21.74 -28.20 -5.04
CA GLU A 335 -21.45 -28.50 -3.64
C GLU A 335 -22.18 -29.75 -3.09
N PRO A 336 -23.42 -30.10 -3.50
CA PRO A 336 -24.03 -31.37 -3.11
C PRO A 336 -23.23 -32.61 -3.55
N LEU A 337 -22.60 -32.56 -4.73
CA LEU A 337 -21.71 -33.61 -5.22
C LEU A 337 -20.39 -33.64 -4.44
N GLY A 338 -19.83 -32.47 -4.13
CA GLY A 338 -18.61 -32.35 -3.33
C GLY A 338 -18.76 -32.89 -1.90
N GLN A 339 -19.87 -32.56 -1.23
CA GLN A 339 -20.18 -33.08 0.11
C GLN A 339 -20.42 -34.60 0.15
N ALA A 340 -20.77 -35.20 -0.98
CA ALA A 340 -21.00 -36.63 -1.11
C ALA A 340 -19.80 -37.39 -1.70
N TYR A 341 -18.69 -36.71 -2.05
CA TYR A 341 -17.52 -37.35 -2.66
C TYR A 341 -16.55 -37.87 -1.59
N ASP A 342 -16.17 -39.15 -1.68
CA ASP A 342 -15.35 -39.85 -0.68
C ASP A 342 -13.83 -39.62 -0.88
N GLY A 343 -13.45 -38.53 -1.55
CA GLY A 343 -12.07 -38.22 -1.96
C GLY A 343 -11.79 -36.71 -2.08
N ASP A 344 -10.66 -36.33 -2.71
CA ASP A 344 -10.26 -34.92 -2.82
C ASP A 344 -11.13 -34.15 -3.83
N TRP A 345 -12.18 -33.50 -3.31
CA TRP A 345 -13.07 -32.63 -4.08
C TRP A 345 -12.35 -31.39 -4.63
N ALA A 346 -11.33 -30.86 -3.94
CA ALA A 346 -10.59 -29.70 -4.42
C ALA A 346 -9.76 -30.06 -5.66
N GLU A 347 -9.10 -31.23 -5.65
CA GLU A 347 -8.37 -31.73 -6.82
C GLU A 347 -9.32 -32.06 -7.99
N LEU A 348 -10.44 -32.75 -7.74
CA LEU A 348 -11.42 -33.06 -8.79
C LEU A 348 -12.00 -31.78 -9.42
N ARG A 349 -12.30 -30.78 -8.59
CA ARG A 349 -12.78 -29.47 -9.02
C ARG A 349 -11.73 -28.71 -9.82
N ASP A 350 -10.46 -28.67 -9.39
CA ASP A 350 -9.42 -27.97 -10.15
C ASP A 350 -9.06 -28.69 -11.47
N ARG A 351 -9.14 -30.03 -11.52
CA ARG A 351 -9.08 -30.81 -12.78
C ARG A 351 -10.22 -30.45 -13.74
N TRP A 352 -11.46 -30.27 -13.25
CA TRP A 352 -12.59 -29.74 -14.05
C TRP A 352 -12.33 -28.31 -14.53
N ARG A 353 -11.82 -27.43 -13.65
CA ARG A 353 -11.53 -26.03 -13.99
C ARG A 353 -10.50 -25.93 -15.11
N LEU A 354 -9.51 -26.82 -15.20
CA LEU A 354 -8.57 -26.88 -16.31
C LEU A 354 -9.25 -27.10 -17.68
N ALA A 355 -10.38 -27.82 -17.77
CA ALA A 355 -11.12 -27.93 -19.04
C ALA A 355 -11.78 -26.60 -19.46
N THR A 356 -12.18 -25.76 -18.48
CA THR A 356 -12.79 -24.44 -18.75
C THR A 356 -11.83 -23.44 -19.40
N VAL A 357 -10.51 -23.71 -19.40
CA VAL A 357 -9.47 -22.81 -19.92
C VAL A 357 -9.80 -22.27 -21.31
N THR A 358 -10.29 -23.14 -22.19
CA THR A 358 -10.69 -22.80 -23.56
C THR A 358 -11.85 -21.81 -23.59
N THR A 359 -12.85 -22.02 -22.72
CA THR A 359 -14.03 -21.18 -22.62
C THR A 359 -13.68 -19.80 -22.06
N GLY A 360 -12.85 -19.74 -21.01
CA GLY A 360 -12.33 -18.49 -20.45
C GLY A 360 -11.45 -17.72 -21.44
N THR A 361 -10.59 -18.43 -22.17
CA THR A 361 -9.73 -17.84 -23.22
C THR A 361 -10.55 -17.28 -24.37
N LEU A 362 -11.54 -18.01 -24.87
CA LEU A 362 -12.45 -17.50 -25.91
C LEU A 362 -13.28 -16.31 -25.42
N ALA A 363 -13.71 -16.28 -24.16
CA ALA A 363 -14.42 -15.14 -23.58
C ALA A 363 -13.52 -13.90 -23.46
N HIS A 364 -12.28 -14.06 -22.99
CA HIS A 364 -11.27 -12.98 -22.94
C HIS A 364 -10.96 -12.43 -24.33
N LEU A 365 -10.64 -13.31 -25.29
CA LEU A 365 -10.29 -12.91 -26.65
C LEU A 365 -11.46 -12.19 -27.35
N ARG A 366 -12.69 -12.71 -27.27
CA ARG A 366 -13.89 -12.06 -27.85
C ARG A 366 -14.24 -10.72 -27.18
N LYS A 367 -13.82 -10.49 -25.93
CA LYS A 367 -14.01 -9.22 -25.19
C LYS A 367 -12.95 -8.18 -25.54
N GLU A 368 -11.67 -8.55 -25.51
CA GLU A 368 -10.55 -7.63 -25.72
C GLU A 368 -10.22 -7.37 -27.19
N PHE A 369 -10.73 -8.23 -28.09
CA PHE A 369 -10.56 -8.20 -29.54
C PHE A 369 -11.90 -8.52 -30.23
N PRO A 370 -12.85 -7.57 -30.27
CA PRO A 370 -14.12 -7.75 -30.99
C PRO A 370 -13.89 -7.95 -32.50
N PRO A 371 -14.91 -8.36 -33.28
CA PRO A 371 -14.85 -8.30 -34.74
C PRO A 371 -14.54 -6.87 -35.23
N MET A 372 -13.79 -6.74 -36.32
CA MET A 372 -13.44 -5.44 -36.89
C MET A 372 -14.66 -4.82 -37.58
N ASP A 373 -15.25 -3.76 -37.01
CA ASP A 373 -16.29 -2.98 -37.69
C ASP A 373 -15.69 -2.16 -38.84
N HIS A 374 -15.66 -2.74 -40.04
CA HIS A 374 -15.07 -2.15 -41.25
C HIS A 374 -15.64 -0.74 -41.58
N THR A 375 -16.87 -0.46 -41.14
CA THR A 375 -17.60 0.80 -41.29
C THR A 375 -17.07 1.94 -40.43
N THR A 376 -16.39 1.66 -39.31
CA THR A 376 -15.98 2.68 -38.31
C THR A 376 -14.57 3.23 -38.56
N SER A 377 -13.85 2.71 -39.55
CA SER A 377 -12.46 3.07 -39.93
C SER A 377 -12.25 4.54 -40.35
N THR A 378 -13.31 5.35 -40.46
CA THR A 378 -13.21 6.81 -40.71
C THR A 378 -13.02 7.65 -39.43
N ALA A 379 -13.05 7.04 -38.24
CA ALA A 379 -12.94 7.72 -36.94
C ALA A 379 -11.52 8.25 -36.62
N ARG A 380 -11.07 9.27 -37.37
CA ARG A 380 -9.87 10.10 -37.08
C ARG A 380 -8.63 9.28 -36.72
N HIS A 381 -8.15 8.47 -37.67
CA HIS A 381 -6.85 7.79 -37.58
C HIS A 381 -5.78 8.69 -36.96
N VAL A 382 -5.27 8.29 -35.79
CA VAL A 382 -3.99 8.78 -35.27
C VAL A 382 -2.95 8.39 -36.33
N ARG A 383 -2.20 9.36 -36.84
CA ARG A 383 -1.16 9.10 -37.84
C ARG A 383 0.09 8.67 -37.12
N TYR A 384 0.17 7.39 -36.78
CA TYR A 384 1.28 6.83 -36.02
C TYR A 384 2.60 7.02 -36.77
N ALA A 385 2.62 6.99 -38.11
CA ALA A 385 3.83 7.29 -38.89
C ALA A 385 4.28 8.76 -38.74
N ALA A 386 3.33 9.69 -38.64
CA ALA A 386 3.63 11.10 -38.39
C ALA A 386 4.09 11.35 -36.94
N THR A 387 3.52 10.62 -35.97
CA THR A 387 3.95 10.66 -34.57
C THR A 387 5.34 10.07 -34.39
N ALA A 388 5.62 8.91 -35.01
CA ALA A 388 6.92 8.26 -35.02
C ALA A 388 8.01 9.19 -35.57
N ILE A 389 7.75 9.89 -36.70
CA ILE A 389 8.77 10.77 -37.27
C ILE A 389 8.94 12.10 -36.49
N ASP A 390 7.87 12.69 -35.94
CA ASP A 390 8.00 13.87 -35.09
C ASP A 390 8.76 13.55 -33.79
N ARG A 391 8.62 12.33 -33.23
CA ARG A 391 9.44 11.82 -32.12
C ARG A 391 10.89 11.55 -32.54
N LEU A 392 11.12 10.84 -33.64
CA LEU A 392 12.47 10.56 -34.16
C LEU A 392 13.28 11.83 -34.42
N ILE A 393 12.67 12.83 -35.06
CA ILE A 393 13.28 14.16 -35.28
C ILE A 393 13.39 14.95 -33.96
N GLY A 394 12.54 14.65 -32.97
CA GLY A 394 12.61 15.21 -31.62
C GLY A 394 13.64 14.57 -30.71
N HIS A 395 14.20 13.40 -31.07
CA HIS A 395 15.19 12.71 -30.27
C HIS A 395 16.47 13.56 -30.15
N LEU A 396 17.05 13.56 -28.96
CA LEU A 396 18.27 14.29 -28.64
C LEU A 396 19.46 13.35 -28.74
N GLU A 397 20.55 13.83 -29.33
CA GLU A 397 21.79 13.06 -29.42
C GLU A 397 22.50 12.99 -28.06
N PRO A 398 23.42 12.04 -27.81
CA PRO A 398 23.96 11.81 -26.46
C PRO A 398 24.66 13.01 -25.82
N ASP A 399 25.26 13.90 -26.63
CA ASP A 399 25.90 15.15 -26.20
C ASP A 399 24.89 16.27 -25.87
N GLU A 400 23.75 16.31 -26.57
CA GLU A 400 22.59 17.14 -26.25
C GLU A 400 21.91 16.63 -24.97
N ALA A 401 21.54 15.35 -24.90
CA ALA A 401 20.85 14.75 -23.77
C ALA A 401 21.60 14.99 -22.44
N ALA A 402 22.94 14.95 -22.47
CA ALA A 402 23.79 15.26 -21.31
C ALA A 402 23.73 16.73 -20.83
N LEU A 403 23.32 17.69 -21.68
CA LEU A 403 22.97 19.06 -21.25
C LEU A 403 21.48 19.20 -20.93
N HIS A 404 20.59 18.50 -21.65
CA HIS A 404 19.14 18.55 -21.42
C HIS A 404 18.79 18.07 -20.00
N THR A 405 19.30 16.90 -19.60
CA THR A 405 19.09 16.36 -18.24
C THR A 405 19.55 17.32 -17.15
N LYS A 406 20.65 18.07 -17.36
CA LYS A 406 21.14 19.09 -16.40
C LYS A 406 20.21 20.29 -16.35
N LYS A 407 19.73 20.75 -17.50
CA LYS A 407 18.75 21.84 -17.61
C LYS A 407 17.43 21.48 -16.92
N GLU A 408 16.96 20.25 -17.09
CA GLU A 408 15.75 19.74 -16.44
C GLU A 408 15.92 19.58 -14.93
N ALA A 409 17.05 19.04 -14.46
CA ALA A 409 17.32 18.93 -13.02
C ALA A 409 17.33 20.31 -12.33
N LEU A 410 17.93 21.33 -12.96
CA LEU A 410 17.87 22.72 -12.47
C LEU A 410 16.44 23.27 -12.53
N LEU A 411 15.69 23.01 -13.59
CA LEU A 411 14.30 23.44 -13.71
C LEU A 411 13.41 22.83 -12.61
N ARG A 412 13.53 21.52 -12.33
CA ARG A 412 12.84 20.85 -11.21
C ARG A 412 13.22 21.51 -9.88
N PHE A 413 14.51 21.79 -9.64
CA PHE A 413 14.97 22.45 -8.42
C PHE A 413 14.37 23.86 -8.25
N ILE A 414 14.22 24.63 -9.33
CA ILE A 414 13.58 25.95 -9.33
C ILE A 414 12.07 25.83 -9.08
N GLU A 415 11.38 24.90 -9.76
CA GLU A 415 9.94 24.64 -9.57
C GLU A 415 9.61 24.23 -8.12
N HIS A 416 10.44 23.38 -7.51
CA HIS A 416 10.33 22.95 -6.10
C HIS A 416 10.94 23.94 -5.09
N ARG A 417 11.23 25.20 -5.50
CA ARG A 417 11.75 26.28 -4.64
C ARG A 417 12.98 25.89 -3.81
N GLY A 418 13.91 25.14 -4.41
CA GLY A 418 15.14 24.70 -3.77
C GLY A 418 15.01 23.44 -2.90
N ASN A 419 13.84 22.80 -2.83
CA ASN A 419 13.70 21.48 -2.22
C ASN A 419 14.33 20.42 -3.13
N GLU A 420 15.62 20.15 -2.91
CA GLU A 420 16.42 19.20 -3.67
C GLU A 420 15.86 17.77 -3.63
N GLN A 421 15.24 17.35 -2.51
CA GLN A 421 14.68 16.01 -2.40
C GLN A 421 13.44 15.85 -3.30
N ALA A 422 12.46 16.75 -3.20
CA ALA A 422 11.25 16.70 -4.04
C ALA A 422 11.59 16.84 -5.54
N ALA A 423 12.55 17.71 -5.88
CA ALA A 423 13.04 17.86 -7.24
C ALA A 423 13.71 16.58 -7.79
N ARG A 424 14.51 15.88 -6.96
CA ARG A 424 15.13 14.60 -7.32
C ARG A 424 14.09 13.49 -7.47
N GLU A 425 13.18 13.33 -6.51
CA GLU A 425 12.14 12.30 -6.53
C GLU A 425 11.24 12.42 -7.78
N GLU A 426 10.83 13.65 -8.15
CA GLU A 426 10.07 13.85 -9.38
C GLU A 426 10.90 13.57 -10.65
N HIS A 427 12.19 13.94 -10.65
CA HIS A 427 13.08 13.70 -11.79
C HIS A 427 13.36 12.21 -12.00
N THR A 428 13.59 11.43 -10.93
CA THR A 428 13.77 9.98 -11.02
C THR A 428 12.49 9.28 -11.47
N LEU A 429 11.32 9.65 -10.94
CA LEU A 429 10.04 9.07 -11.36
C LEU A 429 9.73 9.32 -12.86
N ARG A 430 10.13 10.48 -13.39
CA ARG A 430 10.04 10.75 -14.85
C ARG A 430 11.06 9.92 -15.63
N GLN A 431 12.32 9.86 -15.20
CA GLN A 431 13.35 9.04 -15.86
C GLN A 431 12.98 7.55 -15.87
N GLU A 432 12.40 7.01 -14.80
CA GLU A 432 11.90 5.64 -14.74
C GLU A 432 10.72 5.41 -15.70
N ALA A 433 9.83 6.40 -15.86
CA ALA A 433 8.70 6.32 -16.78
C ALA A 433 9.14 6.43 -18.25
N ASP A 434 10.14 7.23 -18.58
CA ASP A 434 10.63 7.41 -19.95
C ASP A 434 11.64 6.32 -20.36
N ALA A 435 12.42 5.80 -19.41
CA ALA A 435 13.30 4.64 -19.57
C ALA A 435 12.57 3.28 -19.43
N GLU A 436 11.23 3.27 -19.50
CA GLU A 436 10.44 2.03 -19.55
C GLU A 436 10.75 1.25 -20.84
N VAL A 437 11.69 0.33 -20.71
CA VAL A 437 12.17 -0.59 -21.74
C VAL A 437 11.74 -2.01 -21.36
N MET A 438 11.17 -2.75 -22.31
CA MET A 438 10.61 -4.09 -22.06
C MET A 438 11.08 -5.13 -23.07
N ASP A 439 11.17 -6.40 -22.64
CA ASP A 439 11.41 -7.53 -23.54
C ASP A 439 10.21 -7.73 -24.49
N PHE A 440 10.48 -8.24 -25.69
CA PHE A 440 9.45 -8.48 -26.72
C PHE A 440 8.30 -9.34 -26.19
N ALA A 441 8.58 -10.33 -25.35
CA ALA A 441 7.55 -11.21 -24.80
C ALA A 441 6.71 -10.57 -23.67
N THR A 442 7.13 -9.42 -23.13
CA THR A 442 6.40 -8.60 -22.15
C THR A 442 5.53 -7.58 -22.86
N LEU A 443 6.01 -7.02 -23.98
CA LEU A 443 5.16 -6.32 -24.95
C LEU A 443 3.98 -7.21 -25.37
N LEU A 444 4.26 -8.47 -25.75
CA LEU A 444 3.21 -9.43 -26.14
C LEU A 444 2.23 -9.75 -24.99
N ASP A 445 2.71 -9.92 -23.75
CA ASP A 445 1.84 -10.19 -22.58
C ASP A 445 0.95 -8.98 -22.23
N ASN A 446 1.53 -7.78 -22.22
CA ASN A 446 0.78 -6.56 -21.94
C ASN A 446 -0.24 -6.24 -23.05
N ALA A 447 0.12 -6.43 -24.33
CA ALA A 447 -0.78 -6.18 -25.46
C ALA A 447 -2.06 -7.03 -25.46
N VAL A 448 -2.00 -8.27 -24.94
CA VAL A 448 -3.14 -9.21 -24.94
C VAL A 448 -3.84 -9.33 -23.58
N PHE A 449 -3.10 -9.33 -22.46
CA PHE A 449 -3.67 -9.57 -21.13
C PHE A 449 -3.73 -8.32 -20.24
N LYS A 450 -2.99 -7.25 -20.54
CA LYS A 450 -2.96 -6.01 -19.74
C LYS A 450 -2.99 -4.73 -20.61
N PRO A 451 -3.98 -4.54 -21.49
CA PRO A 451 -3.96 -3.43 -22.46
C PRO A 451 -3.97 -2.03 -21.83
N SER A 452 -4.35 -1.89 -20.56
CA SER A 452 -4.23 -0.63 -19.81
C SER A 452 -2.81 -0.29 -19.35
N GLN A 453 -1.85 -1.21 -19.48
CA GLN A 453 -0.44 -1.03 -19.12
C GLN A 453 0.48 -0.77 -20.33
N ILE A 454 -0.06 -0.70 -21.55
CA ILE A 454 0.73 -0.42 -22.75
C ILE A 454 -0.02 0.52 -23.69
N ALA A 455 0.62 1.62 -24.07
CA ALA A 455 0.07 2.60 -25.01
C ALA A 455 0.24 2.12 -26.46
N LEU A 456 -0.49 1.06 -26.82
CA LEU A 456 -0.42 0.39 -28.12
C LEU A 456 -1.80 0.34 -28.79
N GLY A 457 -1.87 0.73 -30.05
CA GLY A 457 -3.06 0.74 -30.88
C GLY A 457 -3.64 -0.65 -31.18
N GLU A 458 -4.90 -0.66 -31.64
CA GLU A 458 -5.67 -1.90 -31.80
C GLU A 458 -5.07 -2.85 -32.83
N ASP A 459 -4.63 -2.34 -33.98
CA ASP A 459 -4.00 -3.14 -35.04
C ASP A 459 -2.70 -3.79 -34.55
N ALA A 460 -1.88 -3.09 -33.77
CA ALA A 460 -0.64 -3.64 -33.22
C ALA A 460 -0.90 -4.61 -32.07
N ARG A 461 -1.95 -4.41 -31.27
CA ARG A 461 -2.42 -5.43 -30.32
C ARG A 461 -2.91 -6.70 -31.04
N ARG A 462 -3.61 -6.58 -32.18
CA ARG A 462 -3.99 -7.73 -33.03
C ARG A 462 -2.77 -8.38 -33.68
N LEU A 463 -1.77 -7.59 -34.08
CA LEU A 463 -0.49 -8.07 -34.60
C LEU A 463 0.28 -8.90 -33.55
N ALA A 464 0.37 -8.39 -32.32
CA ALA A 464 0.92 -9.11 -31.17
C ALA A 464 0.14 -10.40 -30.85
N LEU A 465 -1.19 -10.34 -30.86
CA LEU A 465 -2.04 -11.51 -30.65
C LEU A 465 -1.80 -12.60 -31.71
N MET A 466 -1.67 -12.25 -32.99
CA MET A 466 -1.35 -13.22 -34.04
C MET A 466 -0.03 -13.97 -33.79
N GLN A 467 0.95 -13.36 -33.11
CA GLN A 467 2.23 -14.00 -32.78
C GLN A 467 2.12 -14.97 -31.60
N ILE A 468 1.34 -14.64 -30.56
CA ILE A 468 1.16 -15.56 -29.41
C ILE A 468 0.12 -16.66 -29.67
N LEU A 469 -0.85 -16.45 -30.58
CA LEU A 469 -2.00 -17.32 -30.75
C LEU A 469 -1.65 -18.81 -30.99
N PRO A 470 -0.60 -19.19 -31.75
CA PRO A 470 -0.16 -20.58 -31.86
C PRO A 470 0.28 -21.17 -30.51
N ASN A 471 1.10 -20.44 -29.75
CA ASN A 471 1.60 -20.88 -28.43
C ASN A 471 0.48 -20.90 -27.38
N LEU A 472 -0.45 -19.95 -27.45
CA LEU A 472 -1.64 -19.87 -26.59
C LEU A 472 -2.59 -21.06 -26.83
N ARG A 473 -2.82 -21.43 -28.10
CA ARG A 473 -3.57 -22.64 -28.48
C ARG A 473 -2.89 -23.91 -27.95
N SER A 474 -1.58 -24.05 -28.12
CA SER A 474 -0.81 -25.19 -27.60
C SER A 474 -0.85 -25.28 -26.06
N ALA A 475 -0.75 -24.16 -25.35
CA ALA A 475 -0.85 -24.12 -23.89
C ALA A 475 -2.25 -24.49 -23.39
N ALA A 476 -3.31 -24.00 -24.04
CA ALA A 476 -4.68 -24.41 -23.73
C ALA A 476 -4.90 -25.92 -24.01
N GLU A 477 -4.32 -26.44 -25.09
CA GLU A 477 -4.38 -27.87 -25.43
C GLU A 477 -3.63 -28.76 -24.43
N GLU A 478 -2.45 -28.37 -23.93
CA GLU A 478 -1.73 -29.10 -22.87
C GLU A 478 -2.56 -29.16 -21.57
N LEU A 479 -3.25 -28.06 -21.21
CA LEU A 479 -4.10 -27.99 -20.02
C LEU A 479 -5.40 -28.80 -20.16
N VAL A 480 -6.09 -28.74 -21.31
CA VAL A 480 -7.26 -29.59 -21.60
C VAL A 480 -6.88 -31.07 -21.66
N THR A 481 -5.75 -31.41 -22.28
CA THR A 481 -5.24 -32.78 -22.35
C THR A 481 -4.92 -33.31 -20.96
N THR A 482 -4.27 -32.50 -20.12
CA THR A 482 -3.98 -32.83 -18.71
C THR A 482 -5.27 -33.05 -17.92
N SER A 483 -6.28 -32.18 -18.09
CA SER A 483 -7.60 -32.32 -17.48
C SER A 483 -8.28 -33.64 -17.84
N LEU A 484 -8.30 -34.01 -19.13
CA LEU A 484 -8.94 -35.23 -19.61
C LEU A 484 -8.18 -36.51 -19.21
N GLN A 485 -6.84 -36.49 -19.22
CA GLN A 485 -6.01 -37.62 -18.79
C GLN A 485 -6.19 -37.94 -17.31
N HIS A 486 -6.35 -36.91 -16.46
CA HIS A 486 -6.54 -37.07 -15.02
C HIS A 486 -8.02 -37.12 -14.60
N ARG A 487 -8.97 -37.18 -15.54
CA ARG A 487 -10.38 -37.41 -15.21
C ARG A 487 -10.55 -38.87 -14.77
N PRO A 488 -11.02 -39.14 -13.53
CA PRO A 488 -11.25 -40.52 -13.08
C PRO A 488 -12.34 -41.19 -13.94
N ARG A 489 -12.32 -42.53 -14.03
CA ARG A 489 -13.36 -43.31 -14.75
C ARG A 489 -14.60 -43.58 -13.89
N GLU A 490 -14.39 -43.64 -12.58
CA GLU A 490 -15.39 -43.87 -11.54
C GLU A 490 -15.10 -42.94 -10.36
N ILE A 491 -16.15 -42.55 -9.62
CA ILE A 491 -16.05 -41.79 -8.38
C ILE A 491 -16.77 -42.53 -7.25
N CYS A 492 -16.11 -42.66 -6.10
CA CYS A 492 -16.76 -43.15 -4.89
C CYS A 492 -17.56 -42.01 -4.26
N ILE A 493 -18.85 -42.24 -4.01
CA ILE A 493 -19.68 -41.35 -3.18
C ILE A 493 -19.96 -41.99 -1.82
N ALA A 494 -20.10 -41.14 -0.80
CA ALA A 494 -20.51 -41.51 0.55
C ALA A 494 -21.74 -40.68 0.96
N ILE A 495 -22.84 -41.36 1.31
CA ILE A 495 -24.07 -40.73 1.81
C ILE A 495 -24.46 -41.43 3.11
N ASP A 496 -24.40 -40.71 4.22
CA ASP A 496 -24.87 -41.11 5.54
C ASP A 496 -24.35 -42.49 6.02
N GLY A 497 -23.13 -42.86 5.59
CA GLY A 497 -22.44 -44.12 5.91
C GLY A 497 -22.42 -45.14 4.76
N TRP A 498 -23.39 -45.10 3.86
CA TRP A 498 -23.42 -45.90 2.64
C TRP A 498 -22.38 -45.39 1.64
N ARG A 499 -21.74 -46.30 0.89
CA ARG A 499 -20.73 -45.98 -0.13
C ARG A 499 -21.00 -46.76 -1.41
N THR A 500 -20.91 -46.09 -2.56
CA THR A 500 -21.03 -46.73 -3.89
C THR A 500 -20.10 -46.10 -4.91
N SER A 501 -19.76 -46.83 -5.97
CA SER A 501 -18.96 -46.36 -7.11
C SER A 501 -19.87 -45.97 -8.27
N LEU A 502 -19.74 -44.74 -8.76
CA LEU A 502 -20.50 -44.25 -9.92
C LEU A 502 -19.54 -43.99 -11.09
N PRO A 503 -19.84 -44.46 -12.33
CA PRO A 503 -19.04 -44.11 -13.51
C PRO A 503 -19.07 -42.59 -13.77
N THR A 504 -18.03 -42.03 -14.38
CA THR A 504 -17.97 -40.59 -14.70
C THR A 504 -18.48 -40.21 -16.09
N ASP A 505 -18.85 -41.20 -16.91
CA ASP A 505 -19.48 -40.97 -18.21
C ASP A 505 -20.95 -40.53 -18.03
N PRO A 506 -21.37 -39.33 -18.49
CA PRO A 506 -22.76 -38.89 -18.44
C PRO A 506 -23.73 -39.83 -19.17
N GLY A 507 -23.26 -40.54 -20.19
CA GLY A 507 -24.06 -41.50 -20.99
C GLY A 507 -24.16 -42.90 -20.39
N ALA A 508 -23.42 -43.22 -19.31
CA ALA A 508 -23.48 -44.53 -18.69
C ALA A 508 -24.86 -44.78 -18.06
N HIS A 509 -25.48 -45.91 -18.40
CA HIS A 509 -26.75 -46.31 -17.80
C HIS A 509 -26.54 -46.72 -16.33
N ILE A 510 -27.21 -46.00 -15.42
CA ILE A 510 -27.23 -46.26 -13.99
C ILE A 510 -28.68 -46.54 -13.60
N ASP A 511 -28.95 -47.68 -12.96
CA ASP A 511 -30.27 -47.92 -12.37
C ASP A 511 -30.42 -47.13 -11.07
N VAL A 512 -31.03 -45.96 -11.20
CA VAL A 512 -31.34 -45.04 -10.10
C VAL A 512 -32.28 -45.67 -9.07
N ARG A 513 -33.09 -46.67 -9.45
CA ARG A 513 -33.98 -47.37 -8.51
C ARG A 513 -33.19 -48.37 -7.69
N ALA A 514 -32.40 -49.22 -8.34
CA ALA A 514 -31.56 -50.20 -7.64
C ALA A 514 -30.63 -49.53 -6.60
N LEU A 515 -30.02 -48.39 -6.92
CA LEU A 515 -29.21 -47.62 -5.96
C LEU A 515 -30.03 -46.97 -4.83
N ALA A 516 -31.26 -46.53 -5.10
CA ALA A 516 -32.14 -45.98 -4.07
C ALA A 516 -32.67 -47.08 -3.12
N ASP A 517 -32.96 -48.26 -3.66
CA ASP A 517 -33.37 -49.45 -2.91
C ASP A 517 -32.22 -50.00 -2.05
N GLU A 518 -30.98 -50.00 -2.57
CA GLU A 518 -29.76 -50.36 -1.83
C GLU A 518 -29.49 -49.38 -0.67
N LEU A 519 -29.63 -48.08 -0.91
CA LEU A 519 -29.49 -47.05 0.12
C LEU A 519 -30.58 -47.14 1.20
N ASP A 520 -31.85 -47.39 0.83
CA ASP A 520 -32.93 -47.58 1.81
C ASP A 520 -32.70 -48.85 2.64
N ALA A 521 -32.26 -49.95 2.02
CA ALA A 521 -31.91 -51.20 2.71
C ALA A 521 -30.72 -51.02 3.69
N HIS A 522 -29.68 -50.28 3.30
CA HIS A 522 -28.56 -49.97 4.19
C HIS A 522 -28.99 -49.13 5.39
N LEU A 523 -29.74 -48.05 5.15
CA LEU A 523 -30.22 -47.17 6.22
C LEU A 523 -31.26 -47.87 7.12
N LEU A 524 -32.09 -48.76 6.58
CA LEU A 524 -32.95 -49.65 7.36
C LEU A 524 -32.10 -50.49 8.33
N ALA A 525 -31.12 -51.24 7.82
CA ALA A 525 -30.24 -52.07 8.65
C ALA A 525 -29.50 -51.28 9.74
N CYS A 526 -29.05 -50.06 9.44
CA CYS A 526 -28.46 -49.16 10.45
C CYS A 526 -29.47 -48.73 11.52
N THR A 527 -30.66 -48.26 11.14
CA THR A 527 -31.69 -47.84 12.11
C THR A 527 -32.26 -49.00 12.94
N GLU A 528 -32.25 -50.22 12.41
CA GLU A 528 -32.60 -51.43 13.15
C GLU A 528 -31.50 -51.82 14.14
N ALA A 529 -30.21 -51.77 13.74
CA ALA A 529 -29.08 -52.01 14.63
C ALA A 529 -29.00 -50.99 15.80
N GLU A 530 -29.33 -49.73 15.55
CA GLU A 530 -29.45 -48.71 16.62
C GLU A 530 -30.63 -49.00 17.56
N ALA A 531 -31.77 -49.43 17.03
CA ALA A 531 -32.91 -49.86 17.86
C ALA A 531 -32.57 -51.11 18.71
N GLU A 532 -31.81 -52.06 18.18
CA GLU A 532 -31.30 -53.22 18.93
C GLU A 532 -30.25 -52.84 19.99
N ALA A 533 -29.49 -51.75 19.79
CA ALA A 533 -28.55 -51.24 20.79
C ALA A 533 -29.28 -50.67 22.02
N VAL A 534 -30.47 -50.07 21.83
CA VAL A 534 -31.38 -49.70 22.94
C VAL A 534 -31.87 -50.95 23.67
N ASP A 535 -32.27 -51.99 22.93
CA ASP A 535 -32.77 -53.24 23.49
C ASP A 535 -31.69 -54.03 24.27
N ARG A 536 -30.41 -53.89 23.91
CA ARG A 536 -29.30 -54.47 24.67
C ARG A 536 -29.14 -53.87 26.07
N ASN A 537 -29.64 -52.65 26.30
CA ASN A 537 -29.72 -52.01 27.61
C ASN A 537 -31.02 -52.33 28.37
N LEU A 538 -32.06 -52.82 27.69
CA LEU A 538 -33.34 -53.20 28.29
C LEU A 538 -33.21 -54.21 29.45
N PRO A 539 -32.47 -55.34 29.37
CA PRO A 539 -32.36 -56.28 30.50
C PRO A 539 -31.69 -55.65 31.72
N ARG A 540 -30.83 -54.64 31.56
CA ARG A 540 -30.22 -53.90 32.67
C ARG A 540 -31.21 -52.92 33.32
N ARG A 541 -32.04 -52.23 32.52
CA ARG A 541 -33.13 -51.37 33.00
C ARG A 541 -34.22 -52.21 33.71
N VAL A 542 -34.60 -53.36 33.14
CA VAL A 542 -35.59 -54.31 33.71
C VAL A 542 -35.07 -55.05 34.94
N GLY A 543 -33.77 -55.38 35.01
CA GLY A 543 -33.16 -55.89 36.24
C GLY A 543 -33.25 -54.89 37.39
N GLY A 544 -33.11 -53.59 37.11
CA GLY A 544 -33.31 -52.50 38.06
C GLY A 544 -34.75 -52.41 38.58
N THR A 545 -35.75 -52.47 37.71
CA THR A 545 -37.17 -52.46 38.14
C THR A 545 -37.54 -53.70 38.94
N ALA A 546 -37.15 -54.90 38.47
CA ALA A 546 -37.42 -56.15 39.17
C ALA A 546 -36.78 -56.17 40.56
N GLY A 547 -35.56 -55.65 40.71
CA GLY A 547 -34.90 -55.47 42.01
C GLY A 547 -35.68 -54.53 42.92
N GLY A 548 -36.03 -53.33 42.45
CA GLY A 548 -36.79 -52.34 43.22
C GLY A 548 -38.17 -52.84 43.66
N LEU A 549 -38.90 -53.52 42.75
CA LEU A 549 -40.21 -54.11 43.06
C LEU A 549 -40.10 -55.31 44.02
N SER A 550 -39.02 -56.10 43.93
CA SER A 550 -38.76 -57.19 44.88
C SER A 550 -38.47 -56.66 46.28
N VAL A 551 -37.71 -55.55 46.39
CA VAL A 551 -37.51 -54.84 47.67
C VAL A 551 -38.85 -54.34 48.22
N LEU A 552 -39.70 -53.74 47.39
CA LEU A 552 -41.03 -53.28 47.79
C LEU A 552 -41.92 -54.43 48.33
N LEU A 553 -41.90 -55.60 47.68
CA LEU A 553 -42.74 -56.74 48.03
C LEU A 553 -42.20 -57.57 49.22
N LEU A 554 -40.88 -57.68 49.40
CA LEU A 554 -40.26 -58.52 50.43
C LEU A 554 -39.94 -57.78 51.74
N THR A 555 -39.65 -56.47 51.70
CA THR A 555 -39.40 -55.69 52.93
C THR A 555 -40.52 -55.74 53.99
N PRO A 556 -41.83 -55.75 53.68
CA PRO A 556 -42.87 -55.86 54.70
C PRO A 556 -42.92 -57.23 55.41
N PHE A 557 -42.19 -58.24 54.92
CA PHE A 557 -42.06 -59.56 55.55
C PHE A 557 -40.77 -59.74 56.38
N LEU A 558 -39.84 -58.78 56.32
CA LEU A 558 -38.46 -58.93 56.81
C LEU A 558 -38.03 -57.87 57.84
N LEU A 559 -38.61 -56.67 57.81
CA LEU A 559 -38.31 -55.56 58.73
C LEU A 559 -39.52 -55.20 59.59
N GLY A 560 -39.29 -54.50 60.69
CA GLY A 560 -40.34 -53.93 61.55
C GLY A 560 -39.96 -52.55 62.09
N GLY A 561 -40.96 -51.72 62.41
CA GLY A 561 -40.76 -50.35 62.90
C GLY A 561 -40.42 -49.33 61.81
N ALA A 562 -39.94 -48.15 62.21
CA ALA A 562 -39.86 -46.95 61.36
C ALA A 562 -39.03 -47.11 60.07
N LEU A 563 -38.04 -48.00 60.05
CA LEU A 563 -37.21 -48.28 58.87
C LEU A 563 -38.02 -48.88 57.70
N LEU A 564 -39.13 -49.58 58.00
CA LEU A 564 -40.00 -50.19 56.99
C LEU A 564 -40.67 -49.14 56.10
N GLY A 565 -41.05 -47.98 56.65
CA GLY A 565 -41.61 -46.87 55.87
C GLY A 565 -40.60 -46.26 54.90
N LEU A 566 -39.34 -46.08 55.34
CA LEU A 566 -38.26 -45.57 54.49
C LEU A 566 -37.91 -46.55 53.37
N ALA A 567 -37.82 -47.85 53.70
CA ALA A 567 -37.52 -48.91 52.74
C ALA A 567 -38.61 -49.07 51.67
N LEU A 568 -39.89 -49.03 52.06
CA LEU A 568 -41.01 -49.02 51.13
C LEU A 568 -41.03 -47.77 50.25
N LEU A 569 -40.73 -46.59 50.80
CA LEU A 569 -40.72 -45.34 50.03
C LEU A 569 -39.56 -45.32 49.01
N LEU A 570 -38.36 -45.78 49.39
CA LEU A 570 -37.23 -45.96 48.47
C LEU A 570 -37.52 -47.03 47.40
N GLY A 571 -38.12 -48.16 47.79
CA GLY A 571 -38.55 -49.20 46.85
C GLY A 571 -39.62 -48.71 45.88
N ALA A 572 -40.56 -47.87 46.34
CA ALA A 572 -41.58 -47.26 45.50
C ALA A 572 -40.99 -46.22 44.55
N VAL A 573 -40.09 -45.35 45.01
CA VAL A 573 -39.42 -44.36 44.14
C VAL A 573 -38.53 -45.04 43.10
N ALA A 574 -37.74 -46.05 43.48
CA ALA A 574 -36.92 -46.81 42.55
C ALA A 574 -37.77 -47.63 41.56
N GLY A 575 -38.84 -48.27 42.05
CA GLY A 575 -39.80 -49.01 41.23
C GLY A 575 -40.53 -48.12 40.23
N VAL A 576 -41.07 -46.98 40.66
CA VAL A 576 -41.77 -46.01 39.80
C VAL A 576 -40.81 -45.33 38.82
N TRP A 577 -39.61 -44.93 39.25
CA TRP A 577 -38.62 -44.34 38.34
C TRP A 577 -38.19 -45.35 37.27
N GLY A 578 -37.85 -46.58 37.65
CA GLY A 578 -37.52 -47.62 36.68
C GLY A 578 -38.71 -47.98 35.77
N LEU A 579 -39.95 -47.99 36.28
CA LEU A 579 -41.15 -48.23 35.48
C LEU A 579 -41.36 -47.10 34.47
N LEU A 580 -41.12 -45.85 34.86
CA LEU A 580 -41.11 -44.69 33.96
C LEU A 580 -39.97 -44.76 32.94
N ASP A 581 -38.82 -45.34 33.27
CA ASP A 581 -37.69 -45.52 32.35
C ASP A 581 -37.97 -46.62 31.32
N VAL A 582 -38.47 -47.77 31.76
CA VAL A 582 -38.89 -48.88 30.88
C VAL A 582 -40.08 -48.48 29.99
N THR A 583 -41.04 -47.68 30.48
CA THR A 583 -42.14 -47.16 29.65
C THR A 583 -41.73 -46.00 28.72
N ARG A 584 -40.54 -45.39 28.91
CA ARG A 584 -39.96 -44.46 27.94
C ARG A 584 -39.29 -45.16 26.76
N VAL A 585 -38.76 -46.38 26.93
CA VAL A 585 -38.13 -47.16 25.82
C VAL A 585 -39.00 -47.26 24.55
N PRO A 586 -40.31 -47.58 24.59
CA PRO A 586 -41.12 -47.60 23.36
C PRO A 586 -41.25 -46.21 22.68
N ALA A 587 -41.22 -45.12 23.44
CA ALA A 587 -41.20 -43.76 22.89
C ALA A 587 -39.81 -43.37 22.35
N GLU A 588 -38.73 -43.86 22.98
CA GLU A 588 -37.34 -43.73 22.52
C GLU A 588 -37.14 -44.47 21.19
N ARG A 589 -37.58 -45.74 21.09
CA ARG A 589 -37.65 -46.52 19.84
C ARG A 589 -38.53 -45.84 18.77
N GLY A 590 -39.67 -45.27 19.17
CA GLY A 590 -40.57 -44.54 18.27
C GLY A 590 -39.85 -43.36 17.61
N ARG A 591 -39.21 -42.51 18.41
CA ARG A 591 -38.43 -41.35 17.93
C ARG A 591 -37.26 -41.75 17.05
N ILE A 592 -36.54 -42.83 17.36
CA ILE A 592 -35.45 -43.34 16.50
C ILE A 592 -36.00 -43.78 15.14
N ARG A 593 -37.15 -44.45 15.10
CA ARG A 593 -37.80 -44.88 13.84
C ARG A 593 -38.39 -43.71 13.04
N GLU A 594 -38.97 -42.71 13.71
CA GLU A 594 -39.44 -41.46 13.08
C GLU A 594 -38.26 -40.63 12.51
N ALA A 595 -37.16 -40.51 13.26
CA ALA A 595 -35.93 -39.90 12.77
C ALA A 595 -35.35 -40.69 11.58
N GLY A 596 -35.35 -42.02 11.66
CA GLY A 596 -34.90 -42.90 10.57
C GLY A 596 -35.75 -42.82 9.30
N THR A 597 -37.07 -42.59 9.38
CA THR A 597 -37.88 -42.33 8.18
C THR A 597 -37.61 -40.95 7.58
N ALA A 598 -37.40 -39.92 8.41
CA ALA A 598 -37.01 -38.59 7.96
C ALA A 598 -35.61 -38.60 7.31
N GLN A 599 -34.64 -39.30 7.91
CA GLN A 599 -33.29 -39.47 7.38
C GLN A 599 -33.29 -40.20 6.04
N ARG A 600 -34.05 -41.30 5.89
CA ARG A 600 -34.15 -42.02 4.60
C ARG A 600 -34.75 -41.15 3.50
N GLN A 601 -35.79 -40.37 3.78
CA GLN A 601 -36.31 -39.39 2.81
C GLN A 601 -35.29 -38.28 2.46
N HIS A 602 -34.47 -37.84 3.42
CA HIS A 602 -33.42 -36.86 3.19
C HIS A 602 -32.28 -37.44 2.32
N ALA A 603 -31.80 -38.63 2.66
CA ALA A 603 -30.76 -39.34 1.93
C ALA A 603 -31.17 -39.69 0.50
N GLN A 604 -32.42 -40.11 0.27
CA GLN A 604 -32.96 -40.35 -1.09
C GLN A 604 -32.99 -39.07 -1.94
N ARG A 605 -33.40 -37.93 -1.38
CA ARG A 605 -33.33 -36.63 -2.09
C ARG A 605 -31.89 -36.25 -2.38
N ARG A 606 -30.99 -36.38 -1.40
CA ARG A 606 -29.56 -36.12 -1.55
C ARG A 606 -28.93 -36.99 -2.64
N LEU A 607 -29.29 -38.27 -2.72
CA LEU A 607 -28.86 -39.16 -3.80
C LEU A 607 -29.35 -38.69 -5.18
N GLN A 608 -30.61 -38.26 -5.30
CA GLN A 608 -31.14 -37.72 -6.55
C GLN A 608 -30.44 -36.42 -6.97
N ASP A 609 -30.20 -35.49 -6.03
CA ASP A 609 -29.44 -34.25 -6.28
C ASP A 609 -27.99 -34.57 -6.71
N VAL A 610 -27.31 -35.49 -6.02
CA VAL A 610 -25.95 -35.94 -6.35
C VAL A 610 -25.88 -36.57 -7.74
N LEU A 611 -26.83 -37.43 -8.10
CA LEU A 611 -26.90 -38.06 -9.42
C LEU A 611 -27.15 -37.04 -10.54
N SER A 612 -28.02 -36.06 -10.33
CA SER A 612 -28.24 -34.94 -11.27
C SER A 612 -26.99 -34.06 -11.41
N ARG A 613 -26.40 -33.61 -10.30
CA ARG A 613 -25.19 -32.77 -10.32
C ARG A 613 -23.97 -33.50 -10.90
N ARG A 614 -23.86 -34.82 -10.73
CA ARG A 614 -22.86 -35.67 -11.42
C ARG A 614 -23.00 -35.55 -12.94
N ILE A 615 -24.22 -35.71 -13.47
CA ILE A 615 -24.47 -35.66 -14.92
C ILE A 615 -24.10 -34.28 -15.47
N GLU A 616 -24.58 -33.21 -14.84
CA GLU A 616 -24.24 -31.83 -15.21
C GLU A 616 -22.72 -31.59 -15.20
N PHE A 617 -22.04 -31.91 -14.08
CA PHE A 617 -20.62 -31.66 -13.88
C PHE A 617 -19.74 -32.32 -14.95
N PHE A 618 -19.98 -33.61 -15.24
CA PHE A 618 -19.20 -34.34 -16.24
C PHE A 618 -19.63 -34.05 -17.69
N ALA A 619 -20.88 -33.63 -17.93
CA ALA A 619 -21.30 -33.13 -19.24
C ALA A 619 -20.62 -31.80 -19.57
N GLU A 620 -20.64 -30.83 -18.65
CA GLU A 620 -19.94 -29.54 -18.82
C GLU A 620 -18.42 -29.72 -18.97
N TRP A 621 -17.82 -30.70 -18.27
CA TRP A 621 -16.40 -31.04 -18.47
C TRP A 621 -16.11 -31.43 -19.93
N ILE A 622 -16.94 -32.30 -20.51
CA ILE A 622 -16.80 -32.73 -21.91
C ILE A 622 -17.08 -31.56 -22.87
N GLU A 623 -18.11 -30.75 -22.60
CA GLU A 623 -18.45 -29.57 -23.41
C GLU A 623 -17.28 -28.58 -23.44
N HIS A 624 -16.80 -28.10 -22.28
CA HIS A 624 -15.70 -27.15 -22.19
C HIS A 624 -14.42 -27.64 -22.89
N ALA A 625 -14.15 -28.95 -22.84
CA ALA A 625 -13.04 -29.57 -23.57
C ALA A 625 -13.29 -29.63 -25.10
N ALA A 626 -14.50 -29.95 -25.55
CA ALA A 626 -14.87 -30.01 -26.97
C ALA A 626 -14.72 -28.65 -27.67
N ARG A 627 -14.91 -27.55 -26.93
CA ARG A 627 -14.70 -26.17 -27.41
C ARG A 627 -13.24 -25.86 -27.80
N LEU A 628 -12.28 -26.77 -27.58
CA LEU A 628 -10.91 -26.64 -28.11
C LEU A 628 -10.91 -26.52 -29.65
N SER A 629 -11.93 -27.09 -30.30
CA SER A 629 -12.21 -26.90 -31.72
C SER A 629 -12.49 -25.42 -32.08
N GLU A 630 -13.33 -24.71 -31.31
CA GLU A 630 -13.55 -23.26 -31.49
C GLU A 630 -12.26 -22.46 -31.34
N LEU A 631 -11.42 -22.74 -30.33
CA LEU A 631 -10.18 -21.98 -30.10
C LEU A 631 -9.12 -22.23 -31.18
N ARG A 632 -9.09 -23.43 -31.77
CA ARG A 632 -8.28 -23.74 -32.95
C ARG A 632 -8.79 -23.04 -34.22
N ALA A 633 -10.10 -22.82 -34.34
CA ALA A 633 -10.73 -22.16 -35.49
C ALA A 633 -10.77 -20.62 -35.37
N TRP A 634 -10.77 -20.05 -34.17
CA TRP A 634 -10.97 -18.61 -33.93
C TRP A 634 -9.85 -17.74 -34.51
N ASP A 635 -10.19 -16.85 -35.46
CA ASP A 635 -9.29 -15.86 -36.07
C ASP A 635 -9.55 -14.44 -35.50
N PRO A 636 -8.55 -13.74 -34.93
CA PRO A 636 -8.68 -12.34 -34.50
C PRO A 636 -8.99 -11.34 -35.63
N MET A 637 -8.89 -11.75 -36.90
CA MET A 637 -9.23 -10.95 -38.08
C MET A 637 -10.68 -11.16 -38.57
N GLY A 638 -11.46 -12.06 -37.95
CA GLY A 638 -12.88 -12.26 -38.25
C GLY A 638 -13.17 -12.94 -39.58
N LYS A 639 -12.38 -13.96 -39.95
CA LYS A 639 -12.56 -14.80 -41.15
C LYS A 639 -13.00 -16.22 -40.81
#